data_AF-A0A081CDL4-F1
#
_entry.id   AF-A0A081CDL4-F1
#
_cell.length_a   1.000
_cell.length_b   1.000
_cell.length_c   1.000
_cell.angle_alpha   90.00
_cell.angle_beta   90.00
_cell.angle_gamma   90.00
#
_symmetry.space_group_name_H-M   'P 1'
#
loop_
_entity.id
_entity.type
_entity.pdbx_description
1 polymer ?
#
loop_
_entity_poly.entity_id
_entity_poly.type
_entity_poly.pdbx_seq_one_letter_code
_entity_poly.pdbx_strand_id
1 'polypeptide(L)'
;MSGQEYVDVSTIGIDDAPVMPSPLPVSSDSATVSYWMATTPKHHLPASLEAPPAKSDVVIIGSGITGVSCAYHLINSLSESNRPISSITIVEARQFCTGATGRNGGHLTTASALSYDDIAANPAHLLGEDLGSLGDDVVRRKTGDAVRDILNFETATADAIRGIIADEKAEEQVGFTDDANWHVCVEQAEIDAYEAALCHAAEHADLKGYVDRVRRVPKDEVDRRMHNPAHIKAVYEIPGATLHPRNLVALIYARALRRATHHGVTLNLITECPVTSIRAASSTLVLATPKGEITASYVVHATNGYASHLLPQLANPARGGITPTRAQVVAVPPKAKAHLWGMALSSSEGFNYGHQRPRSEHEPPSADGPLYIMGGGRQVATGREWGIADDSSLSKEVSTFLHPFLANIFPGSYGTDVHSEWTGIMGYTKSKDPLVGPVPGCKQGARHGLRHKADQSRFTSSTIRLVNSPAMLRLSVSLLVLLLCTLVRSFTHAPRHLSRRAPSTACYSPPPPPTPDPKSFEDLCGEKSDLKHPCFVHWAGSLDYVNIVPFLEPVDVLSEIVVKNDALTEFTIRNASDAFMITYRDAGRVSFIYSNFANGCYNVTLVQGDSENWRIWFADDTGNDRDVDTLNQRLTGKRVCDKWGHIHVKDDSHWYNQKR
;
A
#
# COMPACT_ATOMS: atom_id res chain seq x y z
N MET A 1 -9.69 -15.26 -26.32
CA MET A 1 -10.68 -14.31 -26.91
C MET A 1 -9.97 -13.43 -27.92
N SER A 2 -10.58 -13.16 -29.08
CA SER A 2 -9.97 -12.41 -30.19
C SER A 2 -9.88 -10.91 -29.90
N GLY A 3 -8.67 -10.36 -29.87
CA GLY A 3 -8.31 -9.04 -30.42
C GLY A 3 -9.08 -7.78 -29.99
N GLN A 4 -9.78 -7.74 -28.86
CA GLN A 4 -10.22 -6.48 -28.28
C GLN A 4 -9.07 -5.88 -27.46
N GLU A 5 -8.57 -4.72 -27.90
CA GLU A 5 -7.69 -3.88 -27.09
C GLU A 5 -8.44 -3.52 -25.80
N TYR A 6 -7.89 -3.89 -24.64
CA TYR A 6 -8.49 -3.52 -23.36
C TYR A 6 -8.50 -1.98 -23.24
N VAL A 7 -9.70 -1.41 -23.17
CA VAL A 7 -9.89 0.02 -22.93
C VAL A 7 -10.32 0.19 -21.48
N ASP A 8 -9.38 0.60 -20.64
CA ASP A 8 -9.67 1.02 -19.28
C ASP A 8 -10.55 2.27 -19.31
N VAL A 9 -11.85 2.07 -19.06
CA VAL A 9 -12.87 3.11 -19.13
C VAL A 9 -12.54 4.28 -18.20
N SER A 10 -11.80 4.05 -17.12
CA SER A 10 -11.48 5.08 -16.14
C SER A 10 -10.33 6.01 -16.51
N THR A 11 -9.50 5.62 -17.48
CA THR A 11 -8.37 6.40 -18.00
C THR A 11 -8.57 6.88 -19.44
N ILE A 12 -9.75 6.67 -20.04
CA ILE A 12 -10.08 7.23 -21.36
C ILE A 12 -9.81 8.74 -21.37
N GLY A 13 -9.06 9.18 -22.39
CA GLY A 13 -8.69 10.58 -22.60
C GLY A 13 -7.53 11.08 -21.74
N ILE A 14 -6.86 10.24 -20.94
CA ILE A 14 -5.72 10.68 -20.13
C ILE A 14 -4.52 11.13 -20.98
N ASP A 15 -4.34 10.54 -22.17
CA ASP A 15 -3.28 10.91 -23.11
C ASP A 15 -3.57 12.23 -23.84
N ASP A 16 -4.84 12.68 -23.84
CA ASP A 16 -5.24 13.97 -24.42
C ASP A 16 -4.97 15.14 -23.45
N ALA A 17 -4.59 14.83 -22.20
CA ALA A 17 -4.26 15.83 -21.20
C ALA A 17 -3.03 16.66 -21.62
N PRO A 18 -3.02 17.98 -21.38
CA PRO A 18 -1.87 18.81 -21.66
C PRO A 18 -0.59 18.31 -20.98
N VAL A 19 0.46 18.08 -21.76
CA VAL A 19 1.78 17.65 -21.25
C VAL A 19 2.56 18.88 -20.77
N MET A 20 2.16 19.43 -19.63
CA MET A 20 2.79 20.59 -19.00
C MET A 20 2.99 20.32 -17.50
N PRO A 21 4.10 20.80 -16.89
CA PRO A 21 4.26 20.77 -15.45
C PRO A 21 3.06 21.41 -14.74
N SER A 22 2.58 20.77 -13.68
CA SER A 22 1.51 21.32 -12.85
C SER A 22 1.92 22.69 -12.30
N PRO A 23 0.98 23.65 -12.20
CA PRO A 23 1.21 24.86 -11.40
C PRO A 23 1.35 24.50 -9.92
N LEU A 24 1.75 25.49 -9.12
CA LEU A 24 1.55 25.41 -7.67
C LEU A 24 0.05 25.29 -7.35
N PRO A 25 -0.30 24.66 -6.21
CA PRO A 25 -1.67 24.69 -5.72
C PRO A 25 -2.14 26.14 -5.57
N VAL A 26 -3.39 26.42 -5.94
CA VAL A 26 -4.06 27.70 -5.62
C VAL A 26 -3.96 27.98 -4.11
N SER A 27 -3.89 29.25 -3.69
CA SER A 27 -3.81 29.62 -2.27
C SER A 27 -5.02 29.13 -1.45
N SER A 28 -4.85 29.02 -0.14
CA SER A 28 -5.92 28.61 0.78
C SER A 28 -7.16 29.51 0.68
N ASP A 29 -6.97 30.82 0.48
CA ASP A 29 -8.05 31.81 0.43
C ASP A 29 -8.87 31.77 -0.86
N SER A 30 -8.31 31.22 -1.93
CA SER A 30 -8.96 31.14 -3.25
C SER A 30 -9.49 29.75 -3.58
N ALA A 31 -8.96 28.70 -2.95
CA ALA A 31 -9.45 27.34 -3.14
C ALA A 31 -10.86 27.16 -2.53
N THR A 32 -11.69 26.31 -3.14
CA THR A 32 -13.00 25.94 -2.57
C THR A 32 -12.86 25.36 -1.16
N VAL A 33 -13.83 25.54 -0.27
CA VAL A 33 -13.76 25.00 1.10
C VAL A 33 -14.54 23.68 1.16
N SER A 34 -13.85 22.59 1.53
CA SER A 34 -14.52 21.30 1.72
C SER A 34 -15.25 21.21 3.06
N TYR A 35 -16.24 20.31 3.15
CA TYR A 35 -16.88 19.96 4.41
C TYR A 35 -15.83 19.62 5.49
N TRP A 36 -14.86 18.77 5.16
CA TRP A 36 -13.80 18.35 6.08
C TRP A 36 -12.97 19.53 6.61
N MET A 37 -12.72 20.54 5.78
CA MET A 37 -11.99 21.72 6.20
C MET A 37 -12.81 22.56 7.18
N ALA A 38 -14.10 22.73 6.89
CA ALA A 38 -15.03 23.50 7.70
C ALA A 38 -15.32 22.85 9.07
N THR A 39 -15.34 21.51 9.14
CA THR A 39 -15.71 20.76 10.35
C THR A 39 -14.54 20.28 11.19
N THR A 40 -13.29 20.42 10.74
CA THR A 40 -12.13 20.09 11.58
C THR A 40 -11.95 21.15 12.67
N PRO A 41 -12.01 20.78 13.97
CA PRO A 41 -11.77 21.73 15.05
C PRO A 41 -10.35 22.31 15.01
N LYS A 42 -10.21 23.62 15.22
CA LYS A 42 -8.90 24.29 15.19
C LYS A 42 -7.88 23.69 16.17
N HIS A 43 -8.32 23.22 17.33
CA HIS A 43 -7.45 22.63 18.35
C HIS A 43 -6.93 21.22 17.98
N HIS A 44 -7.51 20.57 16.97
CA HIS A 44 -6.95 19.34 16.40
C HIS A 44 -5.84 19.63 15.38
N LEU A 45 -5.76 20.85 14.84
CA LEU A 45 -4.77 21.17 13.84
C LEU A 45 -3.40 21.39 14.48
N PRO A 46 -2.32 20.87 13.86
CA PRO A 46 -0.97 21.09 14.35
C PRO A 46 -0.53 22.55 14.20
N ALA A 47 0.35 22.99 15.10
CA ALA A 47 0.97 24.31 15.02
C ALA A 47 1.93 24.39 13.82
N SER A 48 1.89 25.51 13.11
CA SER A 48 2.86 25.83 12.05
C SER A 48 3.98 26.70 12.61
N LEU A 49 5.20 26.49 12.15
CA LEU A 49 6.28 27.45 12.31
C LEU A 49 6.04 28.70 11.46
N GLU A 50 6.51 29.85 11.96
CA GLU A 50 6.50 31.12 11.22
C GLU A 50 7.55 31.15 10.12
N ALA A 51 8.73 30.56 10.39
CA ALA A 51 9.84 30.50 9.47
C ALA A 51 10.40 29.07 9.40
N PRO A 52 10.88 28.64 8.22
CA PRO A 52 11.51 27.34 8.07
C PRO A 52 12.82 27.25 8.87
N PRO A 53 13.19 26.08 9.40
CA PRO A 53 14.51 25.88 9.96
C PRO A 53 15.57 25.96 8.84
N ALA A 54 16.74 26.50 9.15
CA ALA A 54 17.84 26.58 8.16
C ALA A 54 18.28 25.20 7.64
N LYS A 55 18.15 24.16 8.47
CA LYS A 55 18.51 22.77 8.14
C LYS A 55 17.51 21.78 8.76
N SER A 56 17.23 20.70 8.03
CA SER A 56 16.47 19.54 8.50
C SER A 56 17.06 18.27 7.86
N ASP A 57 17.16 17.14 8.56
CA ASP A 57 17.74 15.92 7.95
C ASP A 57 16.85 15.42 6.81
N VAL A 58 15.53 15.40 7.06
CA VAL A 58 14.51 15.06 6.08
C VAL A 58 13.55 16.24 5.92
N VAL A 59 13.23 16.59 4.68
CA VAL A 59 12.12 17.49 4.34
C VAL A 59 11.07 16.72 3.55
N ILE A 60 9.82 16.78 4.01
CA ILE A 60 8.66 16.15 3.36
C ILE A 60 7.80 17.27 2.78
N ILE A 61 7.55 17.25 1.47
CA ILE A 61 6.74 18.27 0.79
C ILE A 61 5.31 17.75 0.66
N GLY A 62 4.38 18.37 1.39
CA GLY A 62 2.96 18.00 1.45
C GLY A 62 2.57 17.39 2.81
N SER A 63 1.49 17.90 3.40
CA SER A 63 0.94 17.48 4.70
C SER A 63 -0.30 16.59 4.59
N GLY A 64 -0.57 16.04 3.40
CA GLY A 64 -1.62 15.04 3.20
C GLY A 64 -1.30 13.70 3.88
N ILE A 65 -2.19 12.71 3.71
CA ILE A 65 -2.02 11.38 4.33
C ILE A 65 -0.65 10.75 4.04
N THR A 66 -0.16 10.88 2.81
CA THR A 66 1.15 10.36 2.40
C THR A 66 2.30 11.01 3.17
N GLY A 67 2.32 12.33 3.30
CA GLY A 67 3.42 13.05 3.94
C GLY A 67 3.45 12.85 5.46
N VAL A 68 2.28 12.88 6.10
CA VAL A 68 2.17 12.65 7.55
C VAL A 68 2.42 11.18 7.90
N SER A 69 1.93 10.23 7.11
CA SER A 69 2.30 8.81 7.21
C SER A 69 3.80 8.62 7.06
N CYS A 70 4.42 9.32 6.08
CA CYS A 70 5.86 9.26 5.87
C CYS A 70 6.64 9.64 7.14
N ALA A 71 6.29 10.78 7.74
CA ALA A 71 6.89 11.21 9.01
C ALA A 71 6.66 10.19 10.13
N TYR A 72 5.42 9.74 10.33
CA TYR A 72 5.05 8.79 11.40
C TYR A 72 5.89 7.51 11.37
N HIS A 73 6.00 6.88 10.20
CA HIS A 73 6.75 5.62 10.08
C HIS A 73 8.27 5.84 10.08
N LEU A 74 8.76 6.95 9.54
CA LEU A 74 10.17 7.34 9.70
C LEU A 74 10.53 7.46 11.18
N ILE A 75 9.67 8.07 11.98
CA ILE A 75 9.89 8.23 13.43
C ILE A 75 9.86 6.86 14.14
N ASN A 76 8.95 5.97 13.76
CA ASN A 76 8.80 4.67 14.40
C ASN A 76 9.97 3.71 14.14
N SER A 77 10.56 3.77 12.94
CA SER A 77 11.70 2.91 12.57
C SER A 77 13.03 3.35 13.19
N LEU A 78 13.08 4.51 13.88
CA LEU A 78 14.28 4.97 14.58
C LEU A 78 14.57 4.19 15.86
N SER A 79 13.58 3.51 16.42
CA SER A 79 13.79 2.57 17.54
C SER A 79 14.62 1.35 17.13
N GLU A 80 14.64 1.01 15.84
CA GLU A 80 15.26 -0.21 15.29
C GLU A 80 16.57 0.07 14.54
N SER A 81 16.97 1.33 14.36
CA SER A 81 18.09 1.70 13.50
C SER A 81 19.13 2.58 14.21
N ASN A 82 20.42 2.22 14.09
CA ASN A 82 21.57 3.00 14.55
C ASN A 82 21.84 4.27 13.68
N ARG A 83 20.80 4.88 13.08
CA ARG A 83 20.95 6.05 12.19
C ARG A 83 20.42 7.34 12.82
N PRO A 84 21.12 8.48 12.65
CA PRO A 84 20.77 9.73 13.29
C PRO A 84 19.85 10.55 12.37
N ILE A 85 18.55 10.21 12.27
CA ILE A 85 17.57 11.23 11.85
C ILE A 85 17.21 11.99 13.13
N SER A 86 17.68 13.23 13.22
CA SER A 86 17.43 14.12 14.35
C SER A 86 16.31 15.12 14.08
N SER A 87 16.00 15.38 12.81
CA SER A 87 15.01 16.37 12.40
C SER A 87 14.25 16.00 11.13
N ILE A 88 12.93 16.16 11.18
CA ILE A 88 12.00 16.02 10.05
C ILE A 88 11.18 17.30 9.96
N THR A 89 11.11 17.90 8.78
CA THR A 89 10.28 19.10 8.53
C THR A 89 9.28 18.81 7.43
N ILE A 90 7.99 18.92 7.74
CA ILE A 90 6.91 18.88 6.75
C ILE A 90 6.63 20.29 6.26
N VAL A 91 6.70 20.51 4.95
CA VAL A 91 6.44 21.80 4.29
C VAL A 91 5.17 21.67 3.45
N GLU A 92 4.18 22.52 3.71
CA GLU A 92 2.88 22.52 3.04
C GLU A 92 2.63 23.87 2.36
N ALA A 93 2.19 23.82 1.09
CA ALA A 93 1.93 25.00 0.29
C ALA A 93 0.69 25.78 0.78
N ARG A 94 -0.27 25.09 1.40
CA ARG A 94 -1.52 25.65 1.94
C ARG A 94 -1.60 25.48 3.46
N GLN A 95 -2.79 25.50 4.03
CA GLN A 95 -3.05 25.02 5.38
C GLN A 95 -2.90 23.49 5.49
N PHE A 96 -2.77 23.00 6.73
CA PHE A 96 -2.58 21.58 7.00
C PHE A 96 -3.69 20.71 6.38
N CYS A 97 -3.25 19.73 5.58
CA CYS A 97 -4.06 18.68 4.98
C CYS A 97 -5.27 19.21 4.16
N THR A 98 -5.09 20.28 3.38
CA THR A 98 -6.15 20.86 2.52
C THR A 98 -6.04 20.52 1.03
N GLY A 99 -5.17 19.56 0.67
CA GLY A 99 -5.08 18.99 -0.68
C GLY A 99 -6.11 17.86 -0.90
N ALA A 100 -5.79 16.90 -1.78
CA ALA A 100 -6.67 15.77 -2.12
C ALA A 100 -7.25 15.06 -0.88
N THR A 101 -6.42 14.78 0.13
CA THR A 101 -6.86 14.11 1.36
C THR A 101 -7.96 14.86 2.09
N GLY A 102 -7.90 16.18 2.16
CA GLY A 102 -8.90 17.00 2.84
C GLY A 102 -10.14 17.33 2.00
N ARG A 103 -10.31 16.74 0.82
CA ARG A 103 -11.34 17.12 -0.18
C ARG A 103 -12.11 15.91 -0.74
N ASN A 104 -12.13 14.83 0.02
CA ASN A 104 -12.31 13.47 -0.48
C ASN A 104 -13.65 12.86 -0.02
N GLY A 105 -14.01 11.62 -0.39
CA GLY A 105 -15.28 10.98 -0.01
C GLY A 105 -15.34 10.28 1.37
N GLY A 106 -14.25 10.23 2.13
CA GLY A 106 -14.20 9.67 3.49
C GLY A 106 -14.15 8.14 3.58
N HIS A 107 -13.82 7.44 2.49
CA HIS A 107 -13.87 5.98 2.44
C HIS A 107 -12.59 5.31 2.96
N LEU A 108 -12.74 4.15 3.59
CA LEU A 108 -11.66 3.22 3.94
C LEU A 108 -12.11 1.80 3.54
N THR A 109 -11.98 1.46 2.26
CA THR A 109 -12.51 0.21 1.70
C THR A 109 -11.38 -0.62 1.10
N THR A 110 -11.38 -1.92 1.41
CA THR A 110 -10.59 -2.93 0.69
C THR A 110 -11.48 -3.49 -0.42
N ALA A 111 -11.09 -3.39 -1.68
CA ALA A 111 -12.02 -3.68 -2.78
C ALA A 111 -11.36 -4.27 -4.02
N SER A 112 -10.04 -4.47 -4.03
CA SER A 112 -9.36 -4.83 -5.28
C SER A 112 -9.77 -6.18 -5.88
N ALA A 113 -10.26 -7.14 -5.08
CA ALA A 113 -10.84 -8.37 -5.62
C ALA A 113 -12.13 -8.15 -6.44
N LEU A 114 -12.80 -7.01 -6.27
CA LEU A 114 -14.01 -6.62 -6.98
C LEU A 114 -13.71 -6.06 -8.38
N SER A 115 -12.43 -5.75 -8.63
CA SER A 115 -11.90 -5.27 -9.91
C SER A 115 -10.87 -6.25 -10.46
N TYR A 116 -11.03 -7.55 -10.16
CA TYR A 116 -10.08 -8.59 -10.57
C TYR A 116 -9.83 -8.52 -12.07
N ASP A 117 -10.88 -8.47 -12.89
CA ASP A 117 -10.76 -8.47 -14.35
C ASP A 117 -10.14 -7.17 -14.89
N ASP A 118 -10.40 -6.02 -14.25
CA ASP A 118 -9.72 -4.76 -14.63
C ASP A 118 -8.23 -4.78 -14.29
N ILE A 119 -7.89 -5.36 -13.13
CA ILE A 119 -6.49 -5.54 -12.73
C ILE A 119 -5.81 -6.54 -13.65
N ALA A 120 -6.52 -7.61 -14.07
CA ALA A 120 -6.08 -8.60 -15.02
C ALA A 120 -5.80 -8.01 -16.41
N ALA A 121 -6.64 -7.09 -16.82
CA ALA A 121 -6.59 -6.56 -18.17
C ALA A 121 -5.61 -5.38 -18.28
N ASN A 122 -5.05 -4.88 -17.18
CA ASN A 122 -4.01 -3.86 -17.19
C ASN A 122 -2.61 -4.47 -17.44
N PRO A 123 -2.00 -4.27 -18.64
CA PRO A 123 -0.67 -4.81 -18.97
C PRO A 123 0.45 -4.29 -18.06
N ALA A 124 0.27 -3.13 -17.42
CA ALA A 124 1.23 -2.60 -16.46
C ALA A 124 1.30 -3.42 -15.16
N HIS A 125 0.18 -4.03 -14.74
CA HIS A 125 0.12 -4.90 -13.56
C HIS A 125 0.71 -6.30 -13.81
N LEU A 126 0.76 -6.73 -15.07
CA LEU A 126 1.17 -8.08 -15.48
C LEU A 126 2.60 -8.20 -16.01
N LEU A 127 3.48 -7.22 -15.69
CA LEU A 127 4.96 -7.23 -15.83
C LEU A 127 5.58 -6.44 -17.00
N GLY A 128 4.83 -5.59 -17.72
CA GLY A 128 5.40 -4.92 -18.90
C GLY A 128 5.82 -5.90 -20.01
N GLU A 129 5.26 -7.11 -19.98
CA GLU A 129 5.34 -8.11 -21.03
C GLU A 129 4.16 -7.92 -22.01
N ASP A 130 4.35 -8.33 -23.26
CA ASP A 130 3.29 -8.35 -24.25
C ASP A 130 2.24 -9.41 -23.87
N LEU A 131 1.08 -8.97 -23.38
CA LEU A 131 -0.04 -9.84 -22.99
C LEU A 131 -0.45 -10.80 -24.11
N GLY A 132 -0.26 -10.42 -25.38
CA GLY A 132 -0.59 -11.27 -26.53
C GLY A 132 0.32 -12.50 -26.69
N SER A 133 1.42 -12.57 -25.94
CA SER A 133 2.40 -13.67 -25.99
C SER A 133 2.26 -14.69 -24.85
N LEU A 134 1.43 -14.40 -23.85
CA LEU A 134 1.21 -15.26 -22.69
C LEU A 134 -0.05 -16.12 -22.88
N GLY A 135 0.01 -17.39 -22.47
CA GLY A 135 -1.19 -18.23 -22.43
C GLY A 135 -2.16 -17.78 -21.33
N ASP A 136 -3.46 -17.98 -21.55
CA ASP A 136 -4.55 -17.55 -20.65
C ASP A 136 -4.34 -17.99 -19.19
N ASP A 137 -3.76 -19.18 -18.96
CA ASP A 137 -3.45 -19.69 -17.61
C ASP A 137 -2.35 -18.89 -16.90
N VAL A 138 -1.35 -18.41 -17.64
CA VAL A 138 -0.26 -17.60 -17.10
C VAL A 138 -0.77 -16.21 -16.75
N VAL A 139 -1.61 -15.62 -17.61
CA VAL A 139 -2.30 -14.36 -17.35
C VAL A 139 -3.12 -14.48 -16.08
N ARG A 140 -3.99 -15.49 -15.99
CA ARG A 140 -4.86 -15.71 -14.83
C ARG A 140 -4.10 -15.87 -13.52
N ARG A 141 -3.02 -16.67 -13.50
CA ARG A 141 -2.18 -16.84 -12.29
C ARG A 141 -1.49 -15.53 -11.87
N LYS A 142 -0.86 -14.84 -12.81
CA LYS A 142 -0.18 -13.55 -12.54
C LYS A 142 -1.17 -12.48 -12.06
N THR A 143 -2.39 -12.47 -12.61
CA THR A 143 -3.47 -11.61 -12.12
C THR A 143 -3.83 -11.93 -10.67
N GLY A 144 -4.05 -13.21 -10.35
CA GLY A 144 -4.32 -13.63 -8.98
C GLY A 144 -3.25 -13.16 -8.01
N ASP A 145 -1.98 -13.28 -8.40
CA ASP A 145 -0.85 -12.79 -7.62
C ASP A 145 -0.91 -11.26 -7.40
N ALA A 146 -1.13 -10.48 -8.46
CA ALA A 146 -1.23 -9.02 -8.38
C ALA A 146 -2.43 -8.56 -7.54
N VAL A 147 -3.61 -9.15 -7.75
CA VAL A 147 -4.83 -8.83 -6.98
C VAL A 147 -4.63 -9.16 -5.52
N ARG A 148 -4.03 -10.31 -5.19
CA ARG A 148 -3.69 -10.69 -3.81
C ARG A 148 -2.75 -9.68 -3.18
N ASP A 149 -1.68 -9.29 -3.85
CA ASP A 149 -0.69 -8.37 -3.29
C ASP A 149 -1.30 -6.99 -3.04
N ILE A 150 -2.14 -6.49 -3.95
CA ILE A 150 -2.88 -5.24 -3.78
C ILE A 150 -3.88 -5.36 -2.62
N LEU A 151 -4.64 -6.45 -2.55
CA LEU A 151 -5.65 -6.65 -1.50
C LEU A 151 -5.01 -6.79 -0.11
N ASN A 152 -3.91 -7.52 -0.01
CA ASN A 152 -3.13 -7.63 1.23
C ASN A 152 -2.63 -6.26 1.67
N PHE A 153 -2.17 -5.44 0.73
CA PHE A 153 -1.74 -4.08 0.99
C PHE A 153 -2.88 -3.17 1.48
N GLU A 154 -4.05 -3.25 0.84
CA GLU A 154 -5.25 -2.51 1.24
C GLU A 154 -5.70 -2.92 2.64
N THR A 155 -5.77 -4.23 2.91
CA THR A 155 -6.20 -4.79 4.19
C THR A 155 -5.23 -4.39 5.30
N ALA A 156 -3.92 -4.57 5.09
CA ALA A 156 -2.90 -4.15 6.05
C ALA A 156 -2.92 -2.64 6.30
N THR A 157 -3.33 -1.82 5.32
CA THR A 157 -3.55 -0.40 5.58
C THR A 157 -4.78 -0.16 6.43
N ALA A 158 -5.92 -0.72 6.04
CA ALA A 158 -7.17 -0.50 6.74
C ALA A 158 -7.03 -0.92 8.22
N ASP A 159 -6.36 -2.04 8.46
CA ASP A 159 -6.10 -2.55 9.81
C ASP A 159 -5.12 -1.68 10.60
N ALA A 160 -4.08 -1.13 9.95
CA ALA A 160 -3.18 -0.18 10.61
C ALA A 160 -3.91 1.12 11.00
N ILE A 161 -4.81 1.61 10.15
CA ILE A 161 -5.64 2.79 10.45
C ILE A 161 -6.61 2.49 11.59
N ARG A 162 -7.29 1.33 11.56
CA ARG A 162 -8.13 0.85 12.66
C ARG A 162 -7.35 0.78 13.97
N GLY A 163 -6.16 0.19 13.93
CA GLY A 163 -5.28 0.09 15.10
C GLY A 163 -4.89 1.46 15.66
N ILE A 164 -4.55 2.44 14.82
CA ILE A 164 -4.26 3.81 15.28
C ILE A 164 -5.50 4.45 15.90
N ILE A 165 -6.68 4.32 15.29
CA ILE A 165 -7.92 4.91 15.81
C ILE A 165 -8.25 4.29 17.17
N ALA A 166 -8.18 2.96 17.29
CA ALA A 166 -8.47 2.24 18.52
C ALA A 166 -7.45 2.54 19.64
N ASP A 167 -6.15 2.54 19.33
CA ASP A 167 -5.09 2.87 20.28
C ASP A 167 -5.26 4.28 20.87
N GLU A 168 -5.70 5.22 20.03
CA GLU A 168 -5.92 6.62 20.41
C GLU A 168 -7.32 6.88 20.97
N LYS A 169 -8.22 5.88 20.93
CA LYS A 169 -9.64 6.01 21.29
C LYS A 169 -10.32 7.18 20.57
N ALA A 170 -10.04 7.27 19.27
CA ALA A 170 -10.36 8.43 18.46
C ALA A 170 -11.55 8.19 17.50
N GLU A 171 -12.35 7.14 17.74
CA GLU A 171 -13.49 6.76 16.89
C GLU A 171 -14.45 7.93 16.69
N GLU A 172 -14.83 8.63 17.77
CA GLU A 172 -15.69 9.81 17.68
C GLU A 172 -14.99 10.99 16.98
N GLN A 173 -13.73 11.25 17.33
CA GLN A 173 -12.93 12.35 16.76
C GLN A 173 -12.85 12.25 15.24
N VAL A 174 -12.68 11.03 14.70
CA VAL A 174 -12.64 10.79 13.26
C VAL A 174 -14.01 10.43 12.69
N GLY A 175 -15.06 10.36 13.52
CA GLY A 175 -16.38 9.81 13.19
C GLY A 175 -16.26 8.52 12.37
N PHE A 176 -15.60 7.53 12.96
CA PHE A 176 -15.33 6.22 12.38
C PHE A 176 -16.60 5.38 12.36
N THR A 177 -16.88 4.72 11.24
CA THR A 177 -17.98 3.77 11.10
C THR A 177 -17.45 2.53 10.40
N ASP A 178 -17.53 1.35 11.03
CA ASP A 178 -16.92 0.09 10.58
C ASP A 178 -17.97 -1.00 10.32
N ASP A 179 -19.04 -0.62 9.64
CA ASP A 179 -20.26 -1.44 9.48
C ASP A 179 -20.39 -2.09 8.08
N ALA A 180 -19.26 -2.24 7.38
CA ALA A 180 -19.17 -2.57 5.95
C ALA A 180 -19.65 -1.45 5.02
N ASN A 181 -19.24 -1.54 3.75
CA ASN A 181 -19.61 -0.61 2.68
C ASN A 181 -20.40 -1.35 1.60
N TRP A 182 -21.19 -0.63 0.81
CA TRP A 182 -22.02 -1.20 -0.25
C TRP A 182 -21.54 -0.74 -1.62
N HIS A 183 -21.40 -1.69 -2.54
CA HIS A 183 -21.28 -1.42 -3.97
C HIS A 183 -22.65 -1.59 -4.63
N VAL A 184 -23.07 -0.59 -5.39
CA VAL A 184 -24.40 -0.50 -6.00
C VAL A 184 -24.26 -0.63 -7.51
N CYS A 185 -24.97 -1.59 -8.08
CA CYS A 185 -25.09 -1.77 -9.53
C CYS A 185 -26.44 -1.22 -10.00
N VAL A 186 -26.40 -0.31 -10.97
CA VAL A 186 -27.57 0.28 -11.63
C VAL A 186 -27.81 -0.35 -13.01
N GLU A 187 -26.80 -1.02 -13.58
CA GLU A 187 -26.92 -1.75 -14.85
C GLU A 187 -26.65 -3.25 -14.72
N GLN A 188 -27.26 -4.04 -15.62
CA GLN A 188 -27.06 -5.49 -15.63
C GLN A 188 -25.61 -5.86 -15.99
N ALA A 189 -24.99 -5.10 -16.90
CA ALA A 189 -23.60 -5.29 -17.26
C ALA A 189 -22.63 -5.11 -16.07
N GLU A 190 -22.96 -4.21 -15.13
CA GLU A 190 -22.18 -4.05 -13.90
C GLU A 190 -22.30 -5.29 -13.01
N ILE A 191 -23.49 -5.87 -12.89
CA ILE A 191 -23.72 -7.12 -12.14
C ILE A 191 -22.91 -8.24 -12.76
N ASP A 192 -23.01 -8.41 -14.08
CA ASP A 192 -22.34 -9.50 -14.81
C ASP A 192 -20.81 -9.38 -14.66
N ALA A 193 -20.26 -8.17 -14.78
CA ALA A 193 -18.83 -7.91 -14.58
C ALA A 193 -18.40 -8.16 -13.13
N TYR A 194 -19.20 -7.75 -12.15
CA TYR A 194 -18.89 -7.92 -10.74
C TYR A 194 -18.93 -9.39 -10.30
N GLU A 195 -19.95 -10.14 -10.74
CA GLU A 195 -20.07 -11.58 -10.46
C GLU A 195 -18.94 -12.35 -11.17
N ALA A 196 -18.58 -11.99 -12.40
CA ALA A 196 -17.43 -12.57 -13.10
C ALA A 196 -16.11 -12.34 -12.35
N ALA A 197 -15.83 -11.10 -11.94
CA ALA A 197 -14.63 -10.76 -11.19
C ALA A 197 -14.54 -11.53 -9.85
N LEU A 198 -15.67 -11.67 -9.14
CA LEU A 198 -15.74 -12.49 -7.92
C LEU A 198 -15.52 -13.98 -8.19
N CYS A 199 -16.07 -14.52 -9.29
CA CYS A 199 -15.85 -15.90 -9.69
C CYS A 199 -14.38 -16.16 -10.00
N HIS A 200 -13.75 -15.30 -10.80
CA HIS A 200 -12.32 -15.42 -11.13
C HIS A 200 -11.44 -15.25 -9.89
N ALA A 201 -11.76 -14.31 -9.00
CA ALA A 201 -11.07 -14.17 -7.72
C ALA A 201 -11.21 -15.43 -6.85
N ALA A 202 -12.39 -16.06 -6.83
CA ALA A 202 -12.64 -17.28 -6.05
C ALA A 202 -11.86 -18.52 -6.53
N GLU A 203 -11.38 -18.53 -7.78
CA GLU A 203 -10.48 -19.58 -8.28
C GLU A 203 -9.12 -19.58 -7.55
N HIS A 204 -8.74 -18.47 -6.93
CA HIS A 204 -7.50 -18.35 -6.16
C HIS A 204 -7.76 -18.60 -4.68
N ALA A 205 -7.17 -19.67 -4.15
CA ALA A 205 -7.35 -20.07 -2.76
C ALA A 205 -7.08 -18.93 -1.75
N ASP A 206 -6.08 -18.09 -2.02
CA ASP A 206 -5.68 -16.97 -1.16
C ASP A 206 -6.66 -15.79 -1.20
N LEU A 207 -7.50 -15.69 -2.24
CA LEU A 207 -8.52 -14.64 -2.39
C LEU A 207 -9.90 -15.09 -1.89
N LYS A 208 -10.12 -16.41 -1.79
CA LYS A 208 -11.39 -16.99 -1.37
C LYS A 208 -11.89 -16.42 -0.03
N GLY A 209 -11.00 -16.26 0.95
CA GLY A 209 -11.37 -15.72 2.26
C GLY A 209 -11.91 -14.28 2.19
N TYR A 210 -11.48 -13.48 1.22
CA TYR A 210 -12.06 -12.17 0.97
C TYR A 210 -13.39 -12.29 0.21
N VAL A 211 -13.44 -13.11 -0.84
CA VAL A 211 -14.66 -13.31 -1.63
C VAL A 211 -15.82 -13.82 -0.77
N ASP A 212 -15.56 -14.72 0.18
CA ASP A 212 -16.55 -15.24 1.12
C ASP A 212 -17.14 -14.15 2.05
N ARG A 213 -16.46 -13.01 2.21
CA ARG A 213 -16.95 -11.85 2.97
C ARG A 213 -17.81 -10.89 2.13
N VAL A 214 -17.82 -11.05 0.81
CA VAL A 214 -18.65 -10.24 -0.08
C VAL A 214 -20.04 -10.87 -0.15
N ARG A 215 -21.05 -10.09 0.25
CA ARG A 215 -22.43 -10.58 0.32
C ARG A 215 -23.30 -9.82 -0.67
N ARG A 216 -23.90 -10.53 -1.62
CA ARG A 216 -25.00 -9.97 -2.42
C ARG A 216 -26.22 -9.76 -1.52
N VAL A 217 -26.61 -8.51 -1.33
CA VAL A 217 -27.66 -8.13 -0.38
C VAL A 217 -29.04 -8.41 -0.99
N PRO A 218 -29.95 -9.12 -0.27
CA PRO A 218 -31.32 -9.34 -0.72
C PRO A 218 -32.08 -8.04 -0.96
N LYS A 219 -32.94 -8.02 -1.99
CA LYS A 219 -33.68 -6.81 -2.38
C LYS A 219 -34.54 -6.23 -1.25
N ASP A 220 -35.22 -7.07 -0.49
CA ASP A 220 -36.04 -6.65 0.65
C ASP A 220 -35.21 -5.99 1.76
N GLU A 221 -33.97 -6.46 1.97
CA GLU A 221 -33.03 -5.83 2.88
C GLU A 221 -32.56 -4.47 2.37
N VAL A 222 -32.26 -4.36 1.06
CA VAL A 222 -31.93 -3.08 0.40
C VAL A 222 -33.09 -2.09 0.55
N ASP A 223 -34.30 -2.51 0.20
CA ASP A 223 -35.51 -1.69 0.28
C ASP A 223 -35.76 -1.19 1.71
N ARG A 224 -35.55 -2.04 2.72
CA ARG A 224 -35.69 -1.68 4.13
C ARG A 224 -34.59 -0.73 4.61
N ARG A 225 -33.31 -1.02 4.32
CA ARG A 225 -32.16 -0.24 4.83
C ARG A 225 -31.97 1.10 4.11
N MET A 226 -32.41 1.22 2.87
CA MET A 226 -32.25 2.43 2.03
C MET A 226 -33.57 3.16 1.71
N HIS A 227 -34.67 2.77 2.37
CA HIS A 227 -35.99 3.37 2.19
C HIS A 227 -36.52 3.30 0.74
N ASN A 228 -36.52 2.10 0.16
CA ASN A 228 -37.00 1.79 -1.20
C ASN A 228 -36.27 2.61 -2.28
N PRO A 229 -34.97 2.38 -2.50
CA PRO A 229 -34.21 3.11 -3.51
C PRO A 229 -34.71 2.80 -4.93
N ALA A 230 -34.57 3.77 -5.81
CA ALA A 230 -34.89 3.65 -7.23
C ALA A 230 -33.65 3.26 -8.05
N HIS A 231 -33.87 2.62 -9.19
CA HIS A 231 -32.85 2.30 -10.20
C HIS A 231 -31.71 1.34 -9.78
N ILE A 232 -31.68 0.89 -8.52
CA ILE A 232 -30.72 -0.12 -8.05
C ILE A 232 -31.16 -1.52 -8.52
N LYS A 233 -30.28 -2.22 -9.23
CA LYS A 233 -30.50 -3.61 -9.69
C LYS A 233 -29.86 -4.64 -8.76
N ALA A 234 -28.70 -4.34 -8.19
CA ALA A 234 -28.05 -5.18 -7.18
C ALA A 234 -27.19 -4.38 -6.22
N VAL A 235 -26.91 -4.97 -5.06
CA VAL A 235 -26.04 -4.42 -4.03
C VAL A 235 -25.11 -5.53 -3.51
N TYR A 236 -23.84 -5.19 -3.35
CA TYR A 236 -22.83 -6.04 -2.73
C TYR A 236 -22.27 -5.37 -1.48
N GLU A 237 -22.47 -6.01 -0.33
CA GLU A 237 -21.88 -5.59 0.95
C GLU A 237 -20.45 -6.13 1.04
N ILE A 238 -19.50 -5.22 1.27
CA ILE A 238 -18.06 -5.44 1.16
C ILE A 238 -17.33 -4.91 2.39
N PRO A 239 -16.18 -5.50 2.78
CA PRO A 239 -15.38 -4.98 3.88
C PRO A 239 -14.99 -3.51 3.68
N GLY A 240 -15.33 -2.67 4.64
CA GLY A 240 -15.01 -1.26 4.55
C GLY A 240 -15.50 -0.47 5.75
N ALA A 241 -14.96 0.72 5.86
CA ALA A 241 -15.29 1.71 6.87
C ALA A 241 -15.37 3.10 6.25
N THR A 242 -15.84 4.07 7.04
CA THR A 242 -15.82 5.48 6.68
C THR A 242 -15.28 6.33 7.82
N LEU A 243 -14.71 7.48 7.50
CA LEU A 243 -14.08 8.37 8.47
C LEU A 243 -13.93 9.79 7.94
N HIS A 244 -13.59 10.72 8.84
CA HIS A 244 -13.22 12.09 8.55
C HIS A 244 -11.71 12.16 8.22
N PRO A 245 -11.32 12.31 6.93
CA PRO A 245 -9.95 12.11 6.50
C PRO A 245 -8.97 13.14 7.08
N ARG A 246 -9.39 14.40 7.22
CA ARG A 246 -8.55 15.46 7.79
C ARG A 246 -8.29 15.26 9.29
N ASN A 247 -9.30 14.87 10.07
CA ASN A 247 -9.15 14.51 11.48
C ASN A 247 -8.26 13.28 11.66
N LEU A 248 -8.37 12.27 10.79
CA LEU A 248 -7.46 11.12 10.79
C LEU A 248 -5.99 11.57 10.60
N VAL A 249 -5.72 12.42 9.62
CA VAL A 249 -4.34 12.91 9.39
C VAL A 249 -3.84 13.76 10.54
N ALA A 250 -4.69 14.59 11.14
CA ALA A 250 -4.36 15.34 12.36
C ALA A 250 -4.02 14.40 13.53
N LEU A 251 -4.80 13.33 13.72
CA LEU A 251 -4.56 12.30 14.72
C LEU A 251 -3.20 11.61 14.51
N ILE A 252 -2.90 11.17 13.27
CA ILE A 252 -1.62 10.53 12.94
C ILE A 252 -0.45 11.50 13.17
N TYR A 253 -0.61 12.78 12.80
CA TYR A 253 0.43 13.79 13.07
C TYR A 253 0.66 13.98 14.57
N ALA A 254 -0.39 14.10 15.37
CA ALA A 254 -0.28 14.26 16.82
C ALA A 254 0.43 13.05 17.46
N ARG A 255 0.11 11.83 17.01
CA ARG A 255 0.80 10.60 17.43
C ARG A 255 2.27 10.60 17.00
N ALA A 256 2.56 11.00 15.77
CA ALA A 256 3.93 11.13 15.25
C ALA A 256 4.74 12.14 16.06
N LEU A 257 4.17 13.29 16.41
CA LEU A 257 4.80 14.32 17.21
C LEU A 257 5.17 13.81 18.61
N ARG A 258 4.23 13.13 19.31
CA ARG A 258 4.52 12.53 20.63
C ARG A 258 5.64 11.50 20.55
N ARG A 259 5.64 10.64 19.53
CA ARG A 259 6.71 9.66 19.32
C ARG A 259 8.04 10.31 18.96
N ALA A 260 8.03 11.37 18.16
CA ALA A 260 9.24 12.13 17.83
C ALA A 260 9.86 12.71 19.12
N THR A 261 9.06 13.33 19.98
CA THR A 261 9.51 13.84 21.28
C THR A 261 10.10 12.73 22.15
N HIS A 262 9.45 11.56 22.22
CA HIS A 262 9.96 10.42 22.98
C HIS A 262 11.32 9.92 22.46
N HIS A 263 11.54 9.95 21.14
CA HIS A 263 12.79 9.55 20.52
C HIS A 263 13.84 10.67 20.41
N GLY A 264 13.57 11.87 20.93
CA GLY A 264 14.47 13.02 20.81
C GLY A 264 14.62 13.55 19.38
N VAL A 265 13.62 13.29 18.52
CA VAL A 265 13.56 13.74 17.13
C VAL A 265 12.69 14.99 17.05
N THR A 266 13.17 16.00 16.32
CA THR A 266 12.39 17.20 16.05
C THR A 266 11.46 16.98 14.86
N LEU A 267 10.14 17.08 15.06
CA LEU A 267 9.16 17.08 13.98
C LEU A 267 8.58 18.49 13.83
N ASN A 268 8.90 19.15 12.71
CA ASN A 268 8.41 20.48 12.38
C ASN A 268 7.30 20.40 11.32
N LEU A 269 6.38 21.36 11.36
CA LEU A 269 5.43 21.64 10.30
C LEU A 269 5.52 23.12 9.94
N ILE A 270 5.51 23.43 8.66
CA ILE A 270 5.32 24.79 8.16
C ILE A 270 4.26 24.79 7.06
N THR A 271 3.18 25.53 7.29
CA THR A 271 2.08 25.71 6.35
C THR A 271 2.22 27.03 5.59
N GLU A 272 1.48 27.16 4.50
CA GLU A 272 1.45 28.35 3.63
C GLU A 272 2.86 28.69 3.12
N CYS A 273 3.62 27.65 2.78
CA CYS A 273 5.02 27.70 2.46
C CYS A 273 5.29 26.84 1.22
N PRO A 274 4.87 27.29 0.02
CA PRO A 274 5.09 26.51 -1.18
C PRO A 274 6.60 26.39 -1.46
N VAL A 275 7.07 25.15 -1.65
CA VAL A 275 8.40 24.92 -2.22
C VAL A 275 8.33 25.27 -3.71
N THR A 276 9.11 26.26 -4.13
CA THR A 276 9.09 26.78 -5.51
C THR A 276 10.19 26.18 -6.37
N SER A 277 11.28 25.73 -5.76
CA SER A 277 12.36 25.02 -6.45
C SER A 277 13.21 24.21 -5.50
N ILE A 278 13.92 23.23 -6.05
CA ILE A 278 14.91 22.43 -5.34
C ILE A 278 16.19 22.44 -6.15
N ARG A 279 17.31 22.76 -5.50
CA ARG A 279 18.64 22.74 -6.12
C ARG A 279 19.59 21.86 -5.32
N ALA A 280 20.48 21.16 -6.01
CA ALA A 280 21.57 20.45 -5.34
C ALA A 280 22.65 21.44 -4.89
N ALA A 281 23.17 21.26 -3.67
CA ALA A 281 24.28 22.02 -3.11
C ALA A 281 25.28 21.06 -2.45
N SER A 282 26.43 20.84 -3.10
CA SER A 282 27.47 19.88 -2.69
C SER A 282 26.93 18.47 -2.42
N SER A 283 26.57 18.18 -1.16
CA SER A 283 26.06 16.89 -0.65
C SER A 283 24.65 16.99 -0.04
N THR A 284 23.96 18.12 -0.24
CA THR A 284 22.64 18.43 0.30
C THR A 284 21.73 19.00 -0.77
N LEU A 285 20.44 19.09 -0.47
CA LEU A 285 19.42 19.72 -1.29
C LEU A 285 18.98 21.01 -0.61
N VAL A 286 18.83 22.09 -1.37
CA VAL A 286 18.28 23.34 -0.86
C VAL A 286 16.92 23.56 -1.51
N LEU A 287 15.91 23.71 -0.66
CA LEU A 287 14.53 23.98 -1.05
C LEU A 287 14.28 25.48 -0.88
N ALA A 288 13.89 26.16 -1.94
CA ALA A 288 13.51 27.55 -1.90
C ALA A 288 12.02 27.69 -1.60
N THR A 289 11.67 28.58 -0.67
CA THR A 289 10.30 28.93 -0.33
C THR A 289 10.18 30.44 -0.13
N PRO A 290 8.97 31.02 -0.22
CA PRO A 290 8.75 32.43 0.12
C PRO A 290 9.07 32.80 1.57
N LYS A 291 9.07 31.82 2.49
CA LYS A 291 9.37 32.04 3.91
C LYS A 291 10.86 31.83 4.26
N GLY A 292 11.69 31.44 3.28
CA GLY A 292 13.13 31.18 3.47
C GLY A 292 13.58 29.87 2.82
N GLU A 293 14.89 29.62 2.83
CA GLU A 293 15.46 28.36 2.33
C GLU A 293 15.58 27.31 3.44
N ILE A 294 15.39 26.04 3.08
CA ILE A 294 15.69 24.89 3.95
C ILE A 294 16.77 24.03 3.28
N THR A 295 17.83 23.72 4.00
CA THR A 295 18.82 22.72 3.56
C THR A 295 18.45 21.34 4.11
N ALA A 296 18.44 20.32 3.26
CA ALA A 296 18.09 18.96 3.62
C ALA A 296 19.05 17.90 3.08
N SER A 297 19.20 16.79 3.80
CA SER A 297 19.90 15.61 3.29
C SER A 297 18.98 14.75 2.43
N TYR A 298 17.69 14.70 2.78
CA TYR A 298 16.67 13.98 2.03
C TYR A 298 15.45 14.85 1.77
N VAL A 299 14.87 14.68 0.58
CA VAL A 299 13.59 15.28 0.22
C VAL A 299 12.62 14.19 -0.22
N VAL A 300 11.44 14.19 0.38
CA VAL A 300 10.32 13.32 0.03
C VAL A 300 9.25 14.17 -0.64
N HIS A 301 8.85 13.81 -1.86
CA HIS A 301 7.71 14.49 -2.52
C HIS A 301 6.42 13.73 -2.23
N ALA A 302 5.52 14.38 -1.50
CA ALA A 302 4.17 13.89 -1.17
C ALA A 302 3.11 14.88 -1.68
N THR A 303 3.31 15.43 -2.88
CA THR A 303 2.58 16.56 -3.45
C THR A 303 1.41 16.20 -4.39
N ASN A 304 1.01 14.93 -4.47
CA ASN A 304 -0.10 14.43 -5.29
C ASN A 304 -0.06 14.91 -6.77
N GLY A 305 -1.18 15.33 -7.35
CA GLY A 305 -1.27 15.84 -8.72
C GLY A 305 -0.33 17.02 -9.03
N TYR A 306 0.23 17.68 -8.00
CA TYR A 306 1.18 18.78 -8.15
C TYR A 306 2.65 18.33 -8.26
N ALA A 307 2.92 17.02 -8.30
CA ALA A 307 4.27 16.47 -8.35
C ALA A 307 5.13 17.03 -9.48
N SER A 308 4.54 17.19 -10.67
CA SER A 308 5.27 17.65 -11.86
C SER A 308 5.73 19.11 -11.77
N HIS A 309 5.23 19.90 -10.79
CA HIS A 309 5.74 21.25 -10.54
C HIS A 309 7.24 21.24 -10.19
N LEU A 310 7.64 20.37 -9.26
CA LEU A 310 9.03 20.22 -8.83
C LEU A 310 9.77 19.15 -9.64
N LEU A 311 9.03 18.32 -10.37
CA LEU A 311 9.54 17.20 -11.15
C LEU A 311 8.98 17.21 -12.57
N PRO A 312 9.41 18.15 -13.44
CA PRO A 312 8.85 18.33 -14.77
C PRO A 312 8.86 17.06 -15.64
N GLN A 313 9.79 16.13 -15.38
CA GLN A 313 9.84 14.83 -16.05
C GLN A 313 8.61 13.94 -15.81
N LEU A 314 7.84 14.20 -14.74
CA LEU A 314 6.60 13.51 -14.41
C LEU A 314 5.37 14.17 -15.06
N ALA A 315 5.52 15.19 -15.91
CA ALA A 315 4.38 15.84 -16.55
C ALA A 315 3.72 15.03 -17.68
N ASN A 316 4.39 13.98 -18.19
CA ASN A 316 3.92 13.25 -19.36
C ASN A 316 3.31 11.88 -19.00
N PRO A 317 1.98 11.71 -19.04
CA PRO A 317 1.33 10.44 -18.71
C PRO A 317 1.75 9.28 -19.62
N ALA A 318 1.99 9.55 -20.90
CA ALA A 318 2.46 8.54 -21.86
C ALA A 318 3.89 8.03 -21.54
N ARG A 319 4.61 8.70 -20.63
CA ARG A 319 5.93 8.28 -20.10
C ARG A 319 5.87 7.85 -18.63
N GLY A 320 4.69 7.49 -18.13
CA GLY A 320 4.49 7.10 -16.73
C GLY A 320 4.46 8.27 -15.76
N GLY A 321 4.15 9.48 -16.25
CA GLY A 321 3.96 10.69 -15.44
C GLY A 321 2.62 10.72 -14.70
N ILE A 322 2.39 11.83 -14.01
CA ILE A 322 1.21 12.11 -13.19
C ILE A 322 0.40 13.23 -13.85
N THR A 323 -0.85 12.92 -14.18
CA THR A 323 -1.84 13.87 -14.68
C THR A 323 -2.64 14.44 -13.51
N PRO A 324 -2.56 15.75 -13.20
CA PRO A 324 -3.48 16.38 -12.25
C PRO A 324 -4.90 16.28 -12.78
N THR A 325 -5.84 15.93 -11.90
CA THR A 325 -7.23 15.64 -12.28
C THR A 325 -8.17 16.20 -11.25
N ARG A 326 -9.12 17.04 -11.66
CA ARG A 326 -10.08 17.63 -10.74
C ARG A 326 -11.23 16.67 -10.46
N ALA A 327 -11.46 16.37 -9.18
CA ALA A 327 -12.69 15.77 -8.67
C ALA A 327 -13.59 16.86 -8.10
N GLN A 328 -14.88 16.55 -7.97
CA GLN A 328 -15.87 17.37 -7.31
C GLN A 328 -16.70 16.53 -6.33
N VAL A 329 -17.12 17.17 -5.25
CA VAL A 329 -17.88 16.55 -4.17
C VAL A 329 -18.94 17.53 -3.67
N VAL A 330 -20.12 17.02 -3.36
CA VAL A 330 -21.23 17.76 -2.74
C VAL A 330 -21.53 17.21 -1.35
N ALA A 331 -22.00 18.07 -0.46
CA ALA A 331 -22.65 17.68 0.79
C ALA A 331 -24.15 17.97 0.68
N VAL A 332 -24.97 16.94 0.90
CA VAL A 332 -26.41 16.99 0.67
C VAL A 332 -27.16 16.69 1.97
N PRO A 333 -28.09 17.56 2.41
CA PRO A 333 -28.89 17.30 3.59
C PRO A 333 -29.97 16.24 3.33
N PRO A 334 -30.25 15.32 4.27
CA PRO A 334 -31.38 14.41 4.19
C PRO A 334 -32.69 15.18 4.45
N LYS A 335 -33.80 14.73 3.84
CA LYS A 335 -35.15 15.30 4.06
C LYS A 335 -35.60 15.18 5.52
N ALA A 336 -35.28 14.06 6.17
CA ALA A 336 -35.66 13.80 7.55
C ALA A 336 -34.84 14.58 8.59
N LYS A 337 -33.76 15.28 8.16
CA LYS A 337 -32.80 15.95 9.06
C LYS A 337 -32.22 15.04 10.15
N ALA A 338 -32.19 13.72 9.89
CA ALA A 338 -31.72 12.67 10.78
C ALA A 338 -30.69 11.78 10.07
N HIS A 339 -29.91 11.04 10.86
CA HIS A 339 -29.02 10.01 10.30
C HIS A 339 -29.91 8.87 9.80
N LEU A 340 -29.77 8.55 8.51
CA LEU A 340 -30.49 7.49 7.85
C LEU A 340 -29.67 6.21 7.95
N TRP A 341 -28.39 6.27 7.56
CA TRP A 341 -27.55 5.09 7.48
C TRP A 341 -26.05 5.39 7.33
N GLY A 342 -25.18 4.51 7.84
CA GLY A 342 -23.73 4.77 7.97
C GLY A 342 -22.81 4.15 6.91
N MET A 343 -23.23 3.10 6.19
CA MET A 343 -22.41 2.47 5.14
C MET A 343 -22.11 3.41 3.97
N ALA A 344 -20.87 3.36 3.49
CA ALA A 344 -20.48 4.06 2.26
C ALA A 344 -21.04 3.34 1.04
N LEU A 345 -21.39 4.13 0.02
CA LEU A 345 -21.85 3.65 -1.27
C LEU A 345 -20.78 3.93 -2.32
N SER A 346 -20.58 2.98 -3.22
CA SER A 346 -19.88 3.16 -4.49
C SER A 346 -20.73 2.63 -5.63
N SER A 347 -20.68 3.25 -6.80
CA SER A 347 -21.38 2.77 -8.00
C SER A 347 -20.61 3.15 -9.26
N SER A 348 -21.00 2.60 -10.41
CA SER A 348 -20.42 2.95 -11.71
C SER A 348 -18.91 2.77 -11.72
N GLU A 349 -18.44 1.56 -11.41
CA GLU A 349 -17.01 1.23 -11.28
C GLU A 349 -16.28 2.14 -10.26
N GLY A 350 -17.04 2.65 -9.28
CA GLY A 350 -16.64 3.58 -8.24
C GLY A 350 -16.43 5.03 -8.71
N PHE A 351 -16.78 5.39 -9.95
CA PHE A 351 -16.81 6.80 -10.34
C PHE A 351 -17.69 7.66 -9.45
N ASN A 352 -18.68 7.06 -8.81
CA ASN A 352 -19.62 7.71 -7.91
C ASN A 352 -19.51 7.07 -6.54
N TYR A 353 -19.32 7.88 -5.50
CA TYR A 353 -19.05 7.37 -4.17
C TYR A 353 -19.48 8.36 -3.10
N GLY A 354 -19.90 7.85 -1.94
CA GLY A 354 -20.22 8.73 -0.83
C GLY A 354 -20.68 8.00 0.41
N HIS A 355 -20.99 8.75 1.47
CA HIS A 355 -21.61 8.21 2.66
C HIS A 355 -22.28 9.32 3.46
N GLN A 356 -23.24 8.94 4.32
CA GLN A 356 -23.75 9.87 5.31
C GLN A 356 -22.79 9.95 6.49
N ARG A 357 -22.45 11.17 6.90
CA ARG A 357 -21.65 11.36 8.09
C ARG A 357 -22.46 11.10 9.35
N PRO A 358 -21.95 10.31 10.31
CA PRO A 358 -22.50 10.34 11.65
C PRO A 358 -22.28 11.74 12.21
N ARG A 359 -23.27 12.25 12.94
CA ARG A 359 -23.13 13.52 13.65
C ARG A 359 -22.22 13.29 14.86
N SER A 360 -21.20 14.12 15.04
CA SER A 360 -20.45 14.15 16.30
C SER A 360 -21.24 14.95 17.35
N GLU A 361 -21.16 14.56 18.61
CA GLU A 361 -21.76 15.32 19.72
C GLU A 361 -21.11 16.70 19.87
N HIS A 362 -19.87 16.84 19.38
CA HIS A 362 -19.11 18.09 19.37
C HIS A 362 -19.40 18.97 18.15
N GLU A 363 -20.15 18.48 17.16
CA GLU A 363 -20.63 19.31 16.06
C GLU A 363 -21.84 20.13 16.53
N PRO A 364 -21.81 21.46 16.34
CA PRO A 364 -22.95 22.30 16.68
C PRO A 364 -24.20 21.80 15.94
N PRO A 365 -25.39 21.89 16.55
CA PRO A 365 -26.63 21.52 15.89
C PRO A 365 -26.76 22.20 14.53
N SER A 366 -26.76 21.39 13.47
CA SER A 366 -27.06 21.85 12.12
C SER A 366 -28.56 21.72 11.86
N ALA A 367 -29.16 22.77 11.33
CA ALA A 367 -30.53 22.73 10.81
C ALA A 367 -30.69 21.74 9.64
N ASP A 368 -29.56 21.34 9.03
CA ASP A 368 -29.51 20.43 7.89
C ASP A 368 -29.38 18.95 8.25
N GLY A 369 -29.19 18.64 9.54
CA GLY A 369 -28.97 17.27 9.98
C GLY A 369 -27.65 16.69 9.45
N PRO A 370 -27.46 15.36 9.56
CA PRO A 370 -26.21 14.71 9.15
C PRO A 370 -26.11 14.64 7.62
N LEU A 371 -25.12 15.35 7.06
CA LEU A 371 -24.96 15.49 5.61
C LEU A 371 -24.47 14.19 4.96
N TYR A 372 -24.91 13.96 3.72
CA TYR A 372 -24.35 12.95 2.84
C TYR A 372 -23.26 13.57 1.97
N ILE A 373 -22.05 13.04 2.06
CA ILE A 373 -20.90 13.48 1.27
C ILE A 373 -20.82 12.62 0.01
N MET A 374 -21.04 13.21 -1.16
CA MET A 374 -21.12 12.50 -2.45
C MET A 374 -20.12 13.09 -3.44
N GLY A 375 -19.15 12.28 -3.87
CA GLY A 375 -18.18 12.61 -4.90
C GLY A 375 -18.41 11.80 -6.18
N GLY A 376 -17.92 12.33 -7.31
CA GLY A 376 -17.96 11.60 -8.57
C GLY A 376 -18.30 12.45 -9.78
N GLY A 377 -18.89 11.84 -10.80
CA GLY A 377 -19.43 12.53 -11.97
C GLY A 377 -18.40 13.05 -12.98
N ARG A 378 -17.09 12.95 -12.74
CA ARG A 378 -16.07 13.47 -13.67
C ARG A 378 -16.16 12.87 -15.08
N GLN A 379 -16.67 11.65 -15.21
CA GLN A 379 -16.86 10.96 -16.49
C GLN A 379 -17.88 11.66 -17.41
N VAL A 380 -18.75 12.51 -16.87
CA VAL A 380 -19.73 13.29 -17.66
C VAL A 380 -19.18 14.63 -18.15
N ALA A 381 -18.05 15.08 -17.61
CA ALA A 381 -17.44 16.35 -17.99
C ALA A 381 -16.69 16.21 -19.31
N THR A 382 -16.73 17.26 -20.12
CA THR A 382 -15.93 17.36 -21.34
C THR A 382 -14.44 17.28 -20.98
N GLY A 383 -13.71 16.33 -21.60
CA GLY A 383 -12.30 16.09 -21.27
C GLY A 383 -12.06 15.44 -19.89
N ARG A 384 -13.12 15.05 -19.18
CA ARG A 384 -13.09 14.29 -17.92
C ARG A 384 -12.24 14.90 -16.80
N GLU A 385 -12.05 16.22 -16.85
CA GLU A 385 -11.27 17.01 -15.90
C GLU A 385 -9.77 16.65 -15.85
N TRP A 386 -9.24 15.99 -16.89
CA TRP A 386 -7.81 15.70 -17.02
C TRP A 386 -6.98 16.97 -17.21
N GLY A 387 -5.79 17.02 -16.60
CA GLY A 387 -4.87 18.16 -16.68
C GLY A 387 -5.29 19.38 -15.87
N ILE A 388 -6.40 19.32 -15.14
CA ILE A 388 -6.91 20.43 -14.33
C ILE A 388 -6.32 20.35 -12.92
N ALA A 389 -5.55 21.37 -12.54
CA ALA A 389 -4.94 21.52 -11.22
C ALA A 389 -5.52 22.71 -10.41
N ASP A 390 -6.56 23.35 -10.94
CA ASP A 390 -7.26 24.48 -10.32
C ASP A 390 -8.52 24.02 -9.57
N ASP A 391 -8.48 24.09 -8.24
CA ASP A 391 -9.59 23.79 -7.33
C ASP A 391 -10.22 25.05 -6.69
N SER A 392 -10.05 26.22 -7.32
CA SER A 392 -10.79 27.45 -6.98
C SER A 392 -12.18 27.52 -7.59
N SER A 393 -12.45 26.70 -8.60
CA SER A 393 -13.71 26.69 -9.35
C SER A 393 -14.36 25.31 -9.37
N LEU A 394 -15.66 25.31 -9.68
CA LEU A 394 -16.49 24.12 -9.87
C LEU A 394 -16.68 23.85 -11.36
N SER A 395 -16.81 22.58 -11.73
CA SER A 395 -17.23 22.15 -13.07
C SER A 395 -18.75 22.11 -13.15
N LYS A 396 -19.33 22.92 -14.05
CA LYS A 396 -20.79 23.01 -14.21
C LYS A 396 -21.40 21.69 -14.70
N GLU A 397 -20.70 20.96 -15.55
CA GLU A 397 -21.14 19.65 -16.05
C GLU A 397 -21.22 18.65 -14.89
N VAL A 398 -20.19 18.62 -14.04
CA VAL A 398 -20.17 17.74 -12.86
C VAL A 398 -21.21 18.16 -11.82
N SER A 399 -21.41 19.46 -11.58
CA SER A 399 -22.47 19.95 -10.68
C SER A 399 -23.86 19.52 -11.16
N THR A 400 -24.12 19.64 -12.47
CA THR A 400 -25.40 19.22 -13.09
C THR A 400 -25.68 17.74 -12.89
N PHE A 401 -24.62 16.91 -12.83
CA PHE A 401 -24.73 15.50 -12.53
C PHE A 401 -24.91 15.21 -11.03
N LEU A 402 -24.10 15.84 -10.16
CA LEU A 402 -24.07 15.52 -8.73
C LEU A 402 -25.32 15.99 -7.97
N HIS A 403 -25.86 17.18 -8.30
CA HIS A 403 -26.97 17.79 -7.55
C HIS A 403 -28.23 16.91 -7.51
N PRO A 404 -28.71 16.30 -8.63
CA PRO A 404 -29.87 15.41 -8.59
C PRO A 404 -29.55 13.97 -8.23
N PHE A 405 -28.27 13.57 -8.13
CA PHE A 405 -27.89 12.15 -8.04
C PHE A 405 -28.59 11.41 -6.89
N LEU A 406 -28.50 11.95 -5.66
CA LEU A 406 -29.12 11.32 -4.49
C LEU A 406 -30.65 11.37 -4.54
N ALA A 407 -31.24 12.43 -5.09
CA ALA A 407 -32.69 12.51 -5.28
C ALA A 407 -33.21 11.45 -6.27
N ASN A 408 -32.43 11.15 -7.30
CA ASN A 408 -32.78 10.14 -8.31
C ASN A 408 -32.69 8.72 -7.73
N ILE A 409 -31.65 8.41 -6.96
CA ILE A 409 -31.48 7.06 -6.37
C ILE A 409 -32.35 6.89 -5.11
N PHE A 410 -32.52 7.93 -4.29
CA PHE A 410 -33.19 7.88 -2.99
C PHE A 410 -34.26 8.98 -2.85
N PRO A 411 -35.31 8.97 -3.69
CA PRO A 411 -36.28 10.07 -3.76
C PRO A 411 -37.06 10.30 -2.44
N GLY A 412 -37.25 9.28 -1.61
CA GLY A 412 -37.87 9.43 -0.29
C GLY A 412 -36.95 10.08 0.75
N SER A 413 -35.63 9.98 0.58
CA SER A 413 -34.63 10.34 1.58
C SER A 413 -33.91 11.66 1.28
N TYR A 414 -33.71 11.97 -0.01
CA TYR A 414 -32.93 13.14 -0.45
C TYR A 414 -33.68 13.99 -1.48
N GLY A 415 -33.33 15.28 -1.52
CA GLY A 415 -33.75 16.25 -2.54
C GLY A 415 -32.56 16.71 -3.38
N THR A 416 -32.75 17.76 -4.17
CA THR A 416 -31.70 18.36 -5.01
C THR A 416 -30.92 19.48 -4.30
N ASP A 417 -31.30 19.80 -3.06
CA ASP A 417 -30.64 20.85 -2.28
C ASP A 417 -29.21 20.43 -1.95
N VAL A 418 -28.24 21.31 -2.19
CA VAL A 418 -26.83 21.09 -1.85
C VAL A 418 -26.44 22.09 -0.77
N HIS A 419 -25.93 21.58 0.35
CA HIS A 419 -25.41 22.42 1.44
C HIS A 419 -24.10 23.08 1.04
N SER A 420 -23.18 22.30 0.46
CA SER A 420 -21.87 22.79 0.02
C SER A 420 -21.31 21.92 -1.09
N GLU A 421 -20.47 22.51 -1.94
CA GLU A 421 -19.83 21.84 -3.06
C GLU A 421 -18.38 22.31 -3.17
N TRP A 422 -17.46 21.41 -3.45
CA TRP A 422 -16.04 21.73 -3.56
C TRP A 422 -15.34 20.83 -4.58
N THR A 423 -14.18 21.27 -5.03
CA THR A 423 -13.29 20.51 -5.90
C THR A 423 -12.02 20.08 -5.18
N GLY A 424 -11.33 19.08 -5.70
CA GLY A 424 -10.04 18.64 -5.21
C GLY A 424 -9.19 18.00 -6.30
N ILE A 425 -7.88 18.23 -6.26
CA ILE A 425 -6.97 17.76 -7.31
C ILE A 425 -6.34 16.44 -6.91
N MET A 426 -6.64 15.42 -7.71
CA MET A 426 -6.01 14.10 -7.69
C MET A 426 -4.84 14.05 -8.66
N GLY A 427 -3.99 13.05 -8.53
CA GLY A 427 -2.88 12.77 -9.42
C GLY A 427 -3.05 11.35 -9.94
N TYR A 428 -3.18 11.20 -11.24
CA TYR A 428 -3.35 9.90 -11.89
C TYR A 428 -2.13 9.54 -12.70
N THR A 429 -1.65 8.31 -12.55
CA THR A 429 -0.82 7.67 -13.57
C THR A 429 -1.72 6.98 -14.58
N LYS A 430 -1.20 6.75 -15.79
CA LYS A 430 -1.92 5.97 -16.81
C LYS A 430 -2.17 4.53 -16.35
N SER A 431 -1.27 3.95 -15.56
CA SER A 431 -1.46 2.59 -15.02
C SER A 431 -2.35 2.53 -13.79
N LYS A 432 -2.77 3.68 -13.22
CA LYS A 432 -3.42 3.82 -11.91
C LYS A 432 -2.55 3.46 -10.70
N ASP A 433 -1.35 2.93 -10.92
CA ASP A 433 -0.42 2.63 -9.84
C ASP A 433 0.16 3.89 -9.22
N PRO A 434 0.42 3.89 -7.91
CA PRO A 434 1.20 4.94 -7.28
C PRO A 434 2.66 4.90 -7.77
N LEU A 435 3.27 6.06 -8.01
CA LEU A 435 4.72 6.13 -8.27
C LEU A 435 5.50 6.15 -6.97
N VAL A 436 6.42 5.19 -6.79
CA VAL A 436 7.07 4.78 -5.53
C VAL A 436 8.60 4.76 -5.63
N GLY A 437 9.31 5.39 -4.70
CA GLY A 437 10.76 5.25 -4.56
C GLY A 437 11.55 6.42 -5.17
N PRO A 438 12.86 6.23 -5.43
CA PRO A 438 13.76 7.27 -5.90
C PRO A 438 13.32 7.96 -7.20
N VAL A 439 13.44 9.29 -7.27
CA VAL A 439 13.15 10.06 -8.50
C VAL A 439 14.11 9.66 -9.63
N PRO A 440 13.60 9.26 -10.80
CA PRO A 440 14.43 8.97 -11.97
C PRO A 440 15.17 10.22 -12.49
N GLY A 441 16.45 10.06 -12.87
CA GLY A 441 17.19 11.07 -13.63
C GLY A 441 17.95 12.15 -12.85
N CYS A 442 17.90 12.19 -11.52
CA CYS A 442 18.81 13.02 -10.72
C CYS A 442 20.25 12.47 -10.81
N LYS A 443 21.04 12.95 -11.78
CA LYS A 443 22.46 12.58 -11.95
C LYS A 443 23.33 13.15 -10.83
N GLN A 444 24.17 12.27 -10.28
CA GLN A 444 25.26 12.57 -9.36
C GLN A 444 26.24 13.58 -9.98
N GLY A 445 26.70 14.55 -9.18
CA GLY A 445 27.67 15.55 -9.61
C GLY A 445 28.93 14.89 -10.19
N ALA A 446 29.21 15.16 -11.46
CA ALA A 446 30.44 14.75 -12.11
C ALA A 446 31.63 15.54 -11.54
N ARG A 447 32.65 14.84 -11.03
CA ARG A 447 34.01 15.39 -11.00
C ARG A 447 34.81 14.79 -12.15
N HIS A 448 35.27 15.65 -13.04
CA HIS A 448 36.39 15.39 -13.93
C HIS A 448 37.66 15.10 -13.12
N GLY A 449 38.43 14.08 -13.55
CA GLY A 449 39.87 14.05 -13.34
C GLY A 449 40.41 13.02 -12.35
N LEU A 450 41.10 12.03 -12.94
CA LEU A 450 42.22 11.23 -12.41
C LEU A 450 41.91 10.03 -11.50
N ARG A 451 42.30 8.88 -12.05
CA ARG A 451 42.37 7.55 -11.45
C ARG A 451 43.07 7.59 -10.09
N HIS A 452 42.41 7.17 -9.02
CA HIS A 452 42.95 6.27 -8.00
C HIS A 452 41.83 5.78 -7.06
N LYS A 453 42.14 4.66 -6.40
CA LYS A 453 41.26 3.69 -5.73
C LYS A 453 40.35 4.25 -4.62
N ALA A 454 39.19 3.60 -4.50
CA ALA A 454 38.43 3.31 -3.28
C ALA A 454 38.05 4.51 -2.38
N ASP A 455 36.89 5.11 -2.67
CA ASP A 455 35.94 5.55 -1.65
C ASP A 455 34.56 5.76 -2.32
N GLN A 456 33.54 4.96 -1.99
CA GLN A 456 32.17 5.15 -2.48
C GLN A 456 31.22 5.38 -1.30
N SER A 457 31.23 6.63 -0.82
CA SER A 457 30.30 7.13 0.16
C SER A 457 29.04 7.74 -0.50
N ARG A 458 27.90 7.10 -0.24
CA ARG A 458 26.58 7.65 0.13
C ARG A 458 25.79 8.61 -0.81
N PHE A 459 24.46 8.43 -0.69
CA PHE A 459 23.32 9.35 -0.93
C PHE A 459 22.71 9.43 -2.33
N THR A 460 21.58 8.73 -2.52
CA THR A 460 20.34 9.25 -3.15
C THR A 460 19.16 8.35 -2.73
N SER A 461 18.07 8.93 -2.22
CA SER A 461 16.74 8.33 -2.32
C SER A 461 15.70 9.41 -2.12
N SER A 462 15.37 10.09 -3.21
CA SER A 462 14.23 10.99 -3.33
C SER A 462 12.97 10.14 -3.42
N THR A 463 12.44 9.71 -2.27
CA THR A 463 11.28 8.82 -2.24
C THR A 463 10.01 9.59 -2.56
N ILE A 464 9.30 9.18 -3.60
CA ILE A 464 7.93 9.61 -3.91
C ILE A 464 7.09 8.35 -3.81
N ARG A 465 6.05 8.29 -2.98
CA ARG A 465 4.93 7.33 -3.13
C ARG A 465 3.62 8.11 -3.15
N LEU A 466 3.19 8.56 -4.32
CA LEU A 466 1.94 9.31 -4.44
C LEU A 466 0.78 8.36 -4.54
N VAL A 467 -0.05 8.34 -3.50
CA VAL A 467 -1.30 7.57 -3.44
C VAL A 467 -2.36 8.32 -4.23
N ASN A 468 -2.88 7.70 -5.30
CA ASN A 468 -4.24 7.90 -5.81
C ASN A 468 -4.60 6.79 -6.82
N SER A 469 -5.68 6.07 -6.52
CA SER A 469 -6.39 5.17 -7.44
C SER A 469 -7.71 5.84 -7.85
N PRO A 470 -8.26 5.55 -9.04
CA PRO A 470 -9.61 5.94 -9.37
C PRO A 470 -10.60 5.31 -8.39
N ALA A 471 -11.70 6.02 -8.18
CA ALA A 471 -13.00 5.47 -7.80
C ALA A 471 -13.28 5.06 -6.34
N MET A 472 -12.29 4.97 -5.46
CA MET A 472 -12.51 5.06 -4.01
C MET A 472 -11.24 5.66 -3.44
N LEU A 473 -11.36 6.62 -2.51
CA LEU A 473 -10.20 7.13 -1.81
C LEU A 473 -9.63 6.05 -0.90
N ARG A 474 -8.76 5.21 -1.47
CA ARG A 474 -7.95 4.22 -0.80
C ARG A 474 -6.93 5.00 0.05
N LEU A 475 -7.24 5.21 1.33
CA LEU A 475 -6.24 5.65 2.31
C LEU A 475 -5.22 4.52 2.45
N SER A 476 -3.98 4.76 2.01
CA SER A 476 -2.89 3.76 1.94
C SER A 476 -1.70 4.23 2.79
N VAL A 477 -1.42 3.56 3.93
CA VAL A 477 -0.45 3.96 4.97
C VAL A 477 0.59 2.85 5.23
N SER A 478 0.32 1.58 4.89
CA SER A 478 1.15 0.47 5.41
C SER A 478 2.37 0.03 4.58
N LEU A 479 2.61 0.54 3.36
CA LEU A 479 3.81 0.15 2.57
C LEU A 479 5.04 0.97 2.93
N LEU A 480 4.92 1.99 3.78
CA LEU A 480 6.11 2.73 4.20
C LEU A 480 7.03 1.87 5.09
N VAL A 481 6.49 0.84 5.76
CA VAL A 481 7.25 -0.08 6.61
C VAL A 481 8.13 -1.04 5.77
N LEU A 482 7.61 -1.57 4.66
CA LEU A 482 8.36 -2.48 3.77
C LEU A 482 9.36 -1.76 2.84
N LEU A 483 9.08 -0.51 2.44
CA LEU A 483 10.01 0.30 1.64
C LEU A 483 11.09 1.01 2.47
N LEU A 484 10.86 1.22 3.77
CA LEU A 484 11.92 1.68 4.66
C LEU A 484 12.99 0.61 4.86
N CYS A 485 12.69 -0.68 4.74
CA CYS A 485 13.69 -1.74 4.71
C CYS A 485 14.64 -1.64 3.49
N THR A 486 14.15 -1.17 2.34
CA THR A 486 14.98 -0.91 1.15
C THR A 486 15.77 0.41 1.25
N LEU A 487 15.23 1.43 1.94
CA LEU A 487 15.97 2.62 2.35
C LEU A 487 17.11 2.25 3.31
N VAL A 488 16.86 1.38 4.29
CA VAL A 488 17.85 0.81 5.22
C VAL A 488 18.91 -0.05 4.49
N ARG A 489 18.58 -0.68 3.36
CA ARG A 489 19.55 -1.41 2.51
C ARG A 489 20.37 -0.54 1.56
N SER A 490 19.84 0.59 1.09
CA SER A 490 20.60 1.59 0.31
C SER A 490 21.72 2.28 1.11
N PHE A 491 21.83 1.90 2.38
CA PHE A 491 22.58 2.56 3.43
C PHE A 491 23.79 1.76 3.93
N THR A 492 24.11 0.62 3.30
CA THR A 492 25.17 -0.32 3.68
C THR A 492 26.14 -0.74 2.53
N HIS A 493 26.18 -0.02 1.41
CA HIS A 493 27.01 -0.26 0.18
C HIS A 493 28.10 -1.37 0.17
N ALA A 494 28.01 -2.31 -0.79
CA ALA A 494 28.99 -2.52 -1.89
C ALA A 494 28.44 -3.54 -2.95
N PRO A 495 28.89 -3.51 -4.23
CA PRO A 495 28.03 -3.80 -5.40
C PRO A 495 28.45 -5.02 -6.25
N ARG A 496 27.55 -5.54 -7.11
CA ARG A 496 27.87 -6.06 -8.47
C ARG A 496 26.65 -6.24 -9.38
N HIS A 497 26.91 -6.08 -10.67
CA HIS A 497 25.99 -5.85 -11.79
C HIS A 497 25.18 -7.08 -12.23
N LEU A 498 23.89 -6.88 -12.54
CA LEU A 498 23.05 -7.79 -13.32
C LEU A 498 22.85 -7.24 -14.74
N SER A 499 23.34 -7.99 -15.72
CA SER A 499 22.99 -7.87 -17.14
C SER A 499 21.94 -8.94 -17.46
N ARG A 500 20.81 -8.52 -18.03
CA ARG A 500 19.73 -9.38 -18.53
C ARG A 500 20.22 -10.37 -19.60
N ARG A 501 19.71 -11.61 -19.53
CA ARG A 501 19.31 -12.45 -20.67
C ARG A 501 18.39 -13.57 -20.17
N ALA A 502 17.17 -13.65 -20.71
CA ALA A 502 16.39 -14.89 -20.85
C ALA A 502 16.61 -15.42 -22.28
N PRO A 503 16.47 -16.73 -22.58
CA PRO A 503 15.19 -17.47 -22.59
C PRO A 503 15.36 -18.92 -22.00
N SER A 504 14.39 -19.83 -21.84
CA SER A 504 13.14 -20.15 -22.54
C SER A 504 12.31 -21.19 -21.73
N THR A 505 10.98 -21.11 -21.82
CA THR A 505 9.95 -22.18 -21.81
C THR A 505 10.30 -23.61 -21.33
N ALA A 506 9.63 -24.09 -20.28
CA ALA A 506 9.16 -25.49 -20.14
C ALA A 506 8.12 -25.62 -19.00
N CYS A 507 7.17 -26.54 -19.19
CA CYS A 507 6.05 -26.94 -18.33
C CYS A 507 6.36 -27.00 -16.82
N TYR A 508 5.51 -26.44 -15.94
CA TYR A 508 5.66 -26.65 -14.50
C TYR A 508 4.69 -27.71 -13.98
N SER A 509 5.16 -28.96 -14.07
CA SER A 509 5.12 -29.89 -12.93
C SER A 509 5.67 -29.21 -11.67
N PRO A 510 5.38 -29.68 -10.43
CA PRO A 510 6.10 -29.21 -9.26
C PRO A 510 7.61 -29.21 -9.56
N PRO A 511 8.37 -28.17 -9.17
CA PRO A 511 9.81 -28.17 -9.40
C PRO A 511 10.36 -29.49 -8.86
N PRO A 512 11.18 -30.22 -9.63
CA PRO A 512 11.74 -31.47 -9.14
C PRO A 512 12.47 -31.21 -7.83
N PRO A 513 12.46 -32.16 -6.88
CA PRO A 513 13.23 -32.01 -5.64
C PRO A 513 14.70 -31.74 -5.99
N PRO A 514 15.45 -31.06 -5.12
CA PRO A 514 16.85 -30.77 -5.38
C PRO A 514 17.62 -32.08 -5.64
N THR A 515 18.39 -32.12 -6.73
CA THR A 515 19.17 -33.30 -7.09
C THR A 515 20.28 -33.52 -6.06
N PRO A 516 20.48 -34.76 -5.55
CA PRO A 516 21.55 -35.03 -4.61
C PRO A 516 22.94 -34.76 -5.18
N ASP A 517 23.78 -34.10 -4.37
CA ASP A 517 25.19 -33.82 -4.64
C ASP A 517 26.01 -34.19 -3.39
N PRO A 518 26.23 -35.49 -3.14
CA PRO A 518 26.92 -35.97 -1.93
C PRO A 518 28.34 -35.41 -1.82
N LYS A 519 29.00 -35.10 -2.94
CA LYS A 519 30.36 -34.58 -2.93
C LYS A 519 30.39 -33.15 -2.41
N SER A 520 29.57 -32.25 -2.98
CA SER A 520 29.49 -30.88 -2.47
C SER A 520 28.95 -30.85 -1.04
N PHE A 521 28.04 -31.76 -0.69
CA PHE A 521 27.57 -31.89 0.68
C PHE A 521 28.71 -32.27 1.64
N GLU A 522 29.54 -33.26 1.29
CA GLU A 522 30.70 -33.65 2.10
C GLU A 522 31.75 -32.53 2.20
N ASP A 523 31.96 -31.78 1.13
CA ASP A 523 32.88 -30.63 1.12
C ASP A 523 32.41 -29.48 2.05
N LEU A 524 31.10 -29.30 2.22
CA LEU A 524 30.49 -28.24 3.03
C LEU A 524 30.12 -28.66 4.46
N CYS A 525 29.71 -29.91 4.65
CA CYS A 525 29.16 -30.44 5.91
C CYS A 525 29.95 -31.61 6.50
N GLY A 526 30.84 -32.25 5.74
CA GLY A 526 31.64 -33.39 6.16
C GLY A 526 32.62 -33.10 7.30
N GLU A 527 33.29 -34.13 7.82
CA GLU A 527 34.12 -34.04 9.04
C GLU A 527 35.26 -33.01 8.94
N LYS A 528 35.76 -32.74 7.73
CA LYS A 528 36.89 -31.84 7.46
C LYS A 528 36.48 -30.46 6.91
N SER A 529 35.19 -30.19 6.82
CA SER A 529 34.64 -28.94 6.26
C SER A 529 34.62 -27.80 7.28
N ASP A 530 34.29 -26.58 6.84
CA ASP A 530 34.23 -25.39 7.69
C ASP A 530 33.22 -25.59 8.85
N LEU A 531 33.71 -25.46 10.09
CA LEU A 531 32.88 -25.60 11.30
C LEU A 531 31.82 -24.51 11.43
N LYS A 532 31.92 -23.42 10.67
CA LYS A 532 30.95 -22.31 10.69
C LYS A 532 29.89 -22.43 9.60
N HIS A 533 30.01 -23.39 8.69
CA HIS A 533 29.04 -23.56 7.60
C HIS A 533 27.79 -24.30 8.09
N PRO A 534 26.57 -23.77 7.87
CA PRO A 534 25.35 -24.33 8.42
C PRO A 534 24.88 -25.55 7.64
N CYS A 535 24.48 -26.59 8.34
CA CYS A 535 24.05 -27.87 7.79
C CYS A 535 22.77 -28.31 8.50
N PHE A 536 21.81 -28.84 7.75
CA PHE A 536 20.47 -29.13 8.26
C PHE A 536 20.12 -30.60 8.07
N VAL A 537 19.46 -31.16 9.08
CA VAL A 537 18.93 -32.53 9.05
C VAL A 537 17.46 -32.50 9.43
N HIS A 538 16.61 -33.12 8.62
CA HIS A 538 15.25 -33.43 9.01
C HIS A 538 15.26 -34.68 9.88
N TRP A 539 14.89 -34.54 11.15
CA TRP A 539 14.56 -35.69 12.01
C TRP A 539 13.12 -36.15 11.80
N ALA A 540 12.26 -35.27 11.27
CA ALA A 540 10.94 -35.60 10.74
C ALA A 540 10.60 -34.69 9.55
N GLY A 541 10.11 -35.25 8.45
CA GLY A 541 9.90 -34.56 7.18
C GLY A 541 11.07 -34.74 6.20
N SER A 542 10.98 -34.15 5.01
CA SER A 542 12.02 -34.13 3.97
C SER A 542 11.77 -33.00 2.98
N LEU A 543 12.69 -32.78 2.02
CA LEU A 543 12.53 -31.83 0.91
C LEU A 543 11.78 -32.41 -0.31
N ASP A 544 11.11 -33.56 -0.18
CA ASP A 544 10.46 -34.24 -1.31
C ASP A 544 9.27 -33.45 -1.88
N TYR A 545 8.49 -32.82 -1.00
CA TYR A 545 7.30 -32.04 -1.39
C TYR A 545 7.25 -30.66 -0.72
N VAL A 546 8.23 -29.83 -1.06
CA VAL A 546 8.41 -28.49 -0.49
C VAL A 546 8.47 -27.42 -1.57
N ASN A 547 8.14 -26.20 -1.20
CA ASN A 547 8.45 -25.01 -1.99
C ASN A 547 9.63 -24.29 -1.35
N ILE A 548 10.79 -24.31 -2.01
CA ILE A 548 11.95 -23.54 -1.58
C ILE A 548 11.99 -22.25 -2.39
N VAL A 549 11.91 -21.12 -1.71
CA VAL A 549 12.00 -19.80 -2.33
C VAL A 549 13.12 -18.99 -1.70
N PRO A 550 13.85 -18.16 -2.46
CA PRO A 550 14.80 -17.24 -1.88
C PRO A 550 14.03 -16.27 -0.98
N PHE A 551 14.53 -16.05 0.24
CA PHE A 551 13.88 -15.15 1.20
C PHE A 551 14.21 -13.68 0.87
N LEU A 552 15.33 -13.41 0.19
CA LEU A 552 15.79 -12.08 -0.20
C LEU A 552 16.50 -12.14 -1.57
N GLU A 553 16.06 -11.32 -2.53
CA GLU A 553 16.58 -11.19 -3.91
C GLU A 553 16.36 -12.43 -4.82
N PRO A 554 16.38 -12.29 -6.17
CA PRO A 554 16.11 -13.42 -7.07
C PRO A 554 17.35 -14.31 -7.22
N VAL A 555 17.61 -15.13 -6.20
CA VAL A 555 18.56 -16.26 -6.29
C VAL A 555 17.78 -17.50 -6.73
N ASP A 556 18.31 -18.29 -7.67
CA ASP A 556 17.79 -19.63 -7.96
C ASP A 556 18.15 -20.57 -6.81
N VAL A 557 17.41 -20.44 -5.71
CA VAL A 557 17.68 -21.10 -4.44
C VAL A 557 17.70 -22.62 -4.56
N LEU A 558 16.99 -23.20 -5.52
CA LEU A 558 16.95 -24.65 -5.75
C LEU A 558 18.31 -25.18 -6.21
N SER A 559 19.11 -24.38 -6.91
CA SER A 559 20.47 -24.73 -7.33
C SER A 559 21.53 -24.54 -6.22
N GLU A 560 21.20 -23.72 -5.22
CA GLU A 560 22.05 -23.41 -4.07
C GLU A 560 21.86 -24.40 -2.93
N ILE A 561 20.69 -25.03 -2.82
CA ILE A 561 20.43 -26.11 -1.86
C ILE A 561 21.19 -27.37 -2.30
N VAL A 562 22.11 -27.81 -1.45
CA VAL A 562 22.90 -29.03 -1.64
C VAL A 562 22.32 -30.12 -0.77
N VAL A 563 21.90 -31.23 -1.38
CA VAL A 563 21.31 -32.36 -0.66
C VAL A 563 22.25 -33.55 -0.69
N LYS A 564 22.37 -34.27 0.42
CA LYS A 564 23.33 -35.36 0.58
C LYS A 564 23.03 -36.58 -0.30
N ASN A 565 21.78 -37.02 -0.34
CA ASN A 565 21.35 -38.26 -1.02
C ASN A 565 19.86 -38.20 -1.37
N ASP A 566 19.36 -39.22 -2.05
CA ASP A 566 17.96 -39.31 -2.50
C ASP A 566 16.92 -39.36 -1.36
N ALA A 567 17.34 -39.46 -0.10
CA ALA A 567 16.40 -39.40 1.02
C ALA A 567 15.89 -37.97 1.30
N LEU A 568 16.58 -36.94 0.77
CA LEU A 568 16.21 -35.53 0.89
C LEU A 568 16.00 -35.02 2.33
N THR A 569 16.61 -35.70 3.31
CA THR A 569 16.52 -35.35 4.74
C THR A 569 17.68 -34.46 5.17
N GLU A 570 18.85 -34.56 4.55
CA GLU A 570 20.05 -33.80 4.91
C GLU A 570 20.40 -32.81 3.79
N PHE A 571 20.48 -31.53 4.12
CA PHE A 571 20.78 -30.48 3.16
C PHE A 571 21.59 -29.33 3.76
N THR A 572 22.19 -28.54 2.89
CA THR A 572 22.89 -27.28 3.22
C THR A 572 22.69 -26.30 2.07
N ILE A 573 23.32 -25.13 2.16
CA ILE A 573 23.31 -24.11 1.11
C ILE A 573 24.74 -23.79 0.70
N ARG A 574 25.06 -23.81 -0.61
CA ARG A 574 26.45 -23.59 -1.08
C ARG A 574 27.03 -22.28 -0.56
N ASN A 575 26.23 -21.22 -0.56
CA ASN A 575 26.58 -19.95 0.03
C ASN A 575 25.76 -19.70 1.30
N ALA A 576 26.41 -19.83 2.46
CA ALA A 576 25.79 -19.63 3.76
C ALA A 576 25.14 -18.24 3.93
N SER A 577 25.52 -17.23 3.14
CA SER A 577 24.90 -15.89 3.25
C SER A 577 23.53 -15.79 2.59
N ASP A 578 23.15 -16.77 1.75
CA ASP A 578 21.91 -16.74 1.00
C ASP A 578 20.74 -17.18 1.88
N ALA A 579 19.70 -16.35 1.90
CA ALA A 579 18.52 -16.58 2.73
C ALA A 579 17.47 -17.34 1.93
N PHE A 580 16.83 -18.32 2.56
CA PHE A 580 15.82 -19.15 1.93
C PHE A 580 14.67 -19.46 2.86
N MET A 581 13.52 -19.77 2.27
CA MET A 581 12.35 -20.26 2.97
C MET A 581 11.92 -21.58 2.34
N ILE A 582 11.75 -22.60 3.17
CA ILE A 582 11.16 -23.88 2.82
C ILE A 582 9.72 -23.86 3.34
N THR A 583 8.75 -24.09 2.46
CA THR A 583 7.35 -24.32 2.85
C THR A 583 6.97 -25.76 2.56
N TYR A 584 6.55 -26.51 3.57
CA TYR A 584 6.22 -27.93 3.45
C TYR A 584 4.77 -28.08 3.01
N ARG A 585 4.56 -28.36 1.72
CA ARG A 585 3.24 -28.24 1.07
C ARG A 585 2.21 -29.22 1.61
N ASP A 586 2.60 -30.48 1.82
CA ASP A 586 1.73 -31.53 2.35
C ASP A 586 1.68 -31.59 3.88
N ALA A 587 2.46 -30.75 4.55
CA ALA A 587 2.54 -30.68 6.00
C ALA A 587 1.87 -29.42 6.54
N GLY A 588 0.65 -29.15 6.07
CA GLY A 588 -0.15 -28.00 6.51
C GLY A 588 0.45 -26.64 6.18
N ARG A 589 1.39 -26.56 5.22
CA ARG A 589 2.14 -25.35 4.81
C ARG A 589 2.93 -24.67 5.93
N VAL A 590 3.44 -25.42 6.90
CA VAL A 590 4.45 -24.89 7.84
C VAL A 590 5.71 -24.44 7.08
N SER A 591 6.40 -23.43 7.59
CA SER A 591 7.59 -22.87 6.92
C SER A 591 8.81 -22.79 7.84
N PHE A 592 9.97 -23.09 7.28
CA PHE A 592 11.29 -22.89 7.86
C PHE A 592 12.01 -21.78 7.07
N ILE A 593 12.46 -20.74 7.75
CA ILE A 593 13.17 -19.61 7.15
C ILE A 593 14.58 -19.54 7.74
N TYR A 594 15.57 -19.53 6.85
CA TYR A 594 16.97 -19.31 7.15
C TYR A 594 17.42 -17.94 6.64
N SER A 595 18.07 -17.14 7.49
CA SER A 595 18.53 -15.80 7.09
C SER A 595 19.66 -15.25 7.97
N ASN A 596 20.21 -14.09 7.61
CA ASN A 596 21.13 -13.28 8.44
C ASN A 596 22.38 -14.04 8.91
N PHE A 597 22.97 -14.88 8.06
CA PHE A 597 24.23 -15.54 8.36
C PHE A 597 25.38 -14.54 8.48
N ALA A 598 26.06 -14.58 9.63
CA ALA A 598 27.28 -13.82 9.87
C ALA A 598 28.13 -14.55 10.91
N ASN A 599 29.41 -14.76 10.59
CA ASN A 599 30.42 -15.35 11.49
C ASN A 599 30.08 -16.75 12.04
N GLY A 600 29.33 -17.56 11.30
CA GLY A 600 28.90 -18.90 11.72
C GLY A 600 27.57 -18.92 12.49
N CYS A 601 26.91 -17.76 12.64
CA CYS A 601 25.60 -17.67 13.25
C CYS A 601 24.55 -17.22 12.24
N TYR A 602 23.35 -17.78 12.29
CA TYR A 602 22.21 -17.49 11.42
C TYR A 602 20.91 -17.38 12.22
N ASN A 603 19.89 -16.79 11.61
CA ASN A 603 18.55 -16.76 12.17
C ASN A 603 17.72 -17.90 11.58
N VAL A 604 17.05 -18.63 12.44
CA VAL A 604 15.97 -19.56 12.10
C VAL A 604 14.66 -18.93 12.52
N THR A 605 13.70 -18.85 11.59
CA THR A 605 12.33 -18.46 11.88
C THR A 605 11.38 -19.54 11.39
N LEU A 606 10.47 -19.98 12.25
CA LEU A 606 9.45 -20.97 11.95
C LEU A 606 8.08 -20.31 11.89
N VAL A 607 7.28 -20.72 10.92
CA VAL A 607 5.91 -20.23 10.70
C VAL A 607 4.95 -21.40 10.78
N GLN A 608 3.91 -21.27 11.59
CA GLN A 608 2.78 -22.20 11.56
C GLN A 608 2.02 -21.99 10.24
N GLY A 609 1.70 -23.08 9.55
CA GLY A 609 0.90 -23.03 8.34
C GLY A 609 -0.60 -22.94 8.63
N ASP A 610 -1.45 -23.35 7.70
CA ASP A 610 -2.91 -23.15 7.82
C ASP A 610 -3.59 -24.16 8.74
N SER A 611 -2.92 -25.28 9.01
CA SER A 611 -3.45 -26.34 9.85
C SER A 611 -2.80 -26.33 11.22
N GLU A 612 -3.59 -26.17 12.28
CA GLU A 612 -3.10 -26.23 13.66
C GLU A 612 -2.63 -27.64 14.07
N ASN A 613 -2.95 -28.67 13.27
CA ASN A 613 -2.50 -30.04 13.48
C ASN A 613 -1.04 -30.25 13.07
N TRP A 614 -0.54 -29.47 12.12
CA TRP A 614 0.84 -29.57 11.64
C TRP A 614 1.75 -28.61 12.42
N ARG A 615 2.85 -29.16 12.92
CA ARG A 615 3.81 -28.47 13.76
C ARG A 615 5.20 -28.54 13.14
N ILE A 616 5.94 -27.45 13.24
CA ILE A 616 7.35 -27.39 12.92
C ILE A 616 8.15 -26.94 14.13
N TRP A 617 9.25 -27.61 14.41
CA TRP A 617 10.21 -27.18 15.43
C TRP A 617 11.65 -27.39 14.97
N PHE A 618 12.55 -26.66 15.61
CA PHE A 618 13.97 -26.66 15.31
C PHE A 618 14.78 -26.89 16.60
N ALA A 619 15.87 -27.65 16.51
CA ALA A 619 16.84 -27.83 17.58
C ALA A 619 18.28 -27.63 17.07
N ASP A 620 19.14 -27.02 17.88
CA ASP A 620 20.57 -26.92 17.61
C ASP A 620 21.34 -28.18 18.06
N ASP A 621 22.62 -28.28 17.67
CA ASP A 621 23.49 -29.43 17.91
C ASP A 621 23.78 -29.69 19.41
N THR A 622 23.47 -28.73 20.29
CA THR A 622 23.78 -28.82 21.73
C THR A 622 22.70 -29.51 22.57
N GLY A 623 21.54 -29.80 21.98
CA GLY A 623 20.54 -30.72 22.53
C GLY A 623 19.74 -30.18 23.72
N ASN A 624 18.52 -29.71 23.44
CA ASN A 624 17.37 -29.72 24.35
C ASN A 624 16.06 -29.83 23.56
N ASP A 625 15.90 -30.89 22.76
CA ASP A 625 14.71 -31.41 22.06
C ASP A 625 13.73 -30.47 21.29
N ARG A 626 13.77 -29.13 21.42
CA ARG A 626 12.92 -28.08 20.80
C ARG A 626 13.41 -26.68 21.22
N ASP A 627 14.39 -26.10 20.51
CA ASP A 627 14.84 -24.73 20.77
C ASP A 627 13.82 -23.67 20.31
N VAL A 628 13.14 -23.94 19.20
CA VAL A 628 12.14 -23.06 18.58
C VAL A 628 10.99 -23.92 18.08
N ASP A 629 9.75 -23.54 18.39
CA ASP A 629 8.59 -24.40 18.20
C ASP A 629 7.29 -23.62 17.95
N THR A 630 6.52 -24.01 16.93
CA THR A 630 5.26 -23.35 16.56
C THR A 630 4.05 -23.73 17.41
N LEU A 631 4.18 -24.62 18.41
CA LEU A 631 3.04 -25.10 19.23
C LEU A 631 2.26 -23.97 19.93
N ASN A 632 2.98 -22.99 20.49
CA ASN A 632 2.37 -21.92 21.29
C ASN A 632 2.46 -20.53 20.62
N GLN A 633 3.13 -20.44 19.47
CA GLN A 633 3.40 -19.19 18.76
C GLN A 633 3.37 -19.44 17.25
N ARG A 634 2.48 -18.73 16.54
CA ARG A 634 2.34 -18.88 15.07
C ARG A 634 3.58 -18.48 14.28
N LEU A 635 4.45 -17.65 14.87
CA LEU A 635 5.72 -17.21 14.32
C LEU A 635 6.73 -17.17 15.47
N THR A 636 7.83 -17.90 15.34
CA THR A 636 8.87 -17.94 16.37
C THR A 636 10.25 -18.08 15.73
N GLY A 637 11.30 -17.64 16.40
CA GLY A 637 12.64 -17.67 15.83
C GLY A 637 13.75 -17.46 16.84
N LYS A 638 14.94 -17.93 16.50
CA LYS A 638 16.15 -17.85 17.33
C LYS A 638 17.36 -17.61 16.44
N ARG A 639 18.38 -16.98 17.01
CA ARG A 639 19.71 -16.93 16.42
C ARG A 639 20.50 -18.17 16.86
N VAL A 640 20.95 -18.95 15.88
CA VAL A 640 21.67 -20.22 16.06
C VAL A 640 23.12 -20.00 15.62
N CYS A 641 24.07 -20.54 16.35
CA CYS A 641 25.52 -20.43 16.06
C CYS A 641 26.20 -21.79 15.85
N ASP A 642 25.40 -22.85 15.82
CA ASP A 642 25.86 -24.22 15.66
C ASP A 642 25.87 -24.63 14.19
N LYS A 643 26.82 -25.50 13.86
CA LYS A 643 26.97 -26.05 12.52
C LYS A 643 25.72 -26.81 12.10
N TRP A 644 25.23 -27.69 12.97
CA TRP A 644 24.08 -28.55 12.69
C TRP A 644 22.79 -27.99 13.27
N GLY A 645 21.75 -28.02 12.44
CA GLY A 645 20.37 -27.70 12.80
C GLY A 645 19.42 -28.84 12.48
N HIS A 646 18.55 -29.19 13.42
CA HIS A 646 17.61 -30.29 13.32
C HIS A 646 16.19 -29.79 13.11
N ILE A 647 15.59 -30.08 11.96
CA ILE A 647 14.24 -29.67 11.59
C ILE A 647 13.28 -30.84 11.80
N HIS A 648 12.12 -30.54 12.37
CA HIS A 648 11.05 -31.50 12.56
C HIS A 648 9.75 -30.95 12.04
N VAL A 649 9.11 -31.68 11.14
CA VAL A 649 7.78 -31.40 10.61
C VAL A 649 6.89 -32.60 10.87
N LYS A 650 5.83 -32.42 11.67
CA LYS A 650 4.97 -33.53 12.09
C LYS A 650 3.51 -33.10 12.26
N ASP A 651 2.61 -34.04 12.01
CA ASP A 651 1.20 -33.95 12.39
C ASP A 651 1.01 -34.42 13.84
N ASP A 652 0.59 -33.51 14.72
CA ASP A 652 0.35 -33.74 16.14
C ASP A 652 -1.07 -34.28 16.43
N SER A 653 -1.91 -34.48 15.40
CA SER A 653 -3.28 -35.03 15.54
C SER A 653 -3.33 -36.42 16.22
N HIS A 654 -2.23 -37.19 16.17
CA HIS A 654 -2.11 -38.49 16.85
C HIS A 654 -1.72 -38.41 18.34
N TRP A 655 -1.19 -37.29 18.83
CA TRP A 655 -0.78 -37.15 20.24
C TRP A 655 -1.98 -36.84 21.17
N TYR A 656 -3.01 -36.17 20.65
CA TYR A 656 -4.20 -35.78 21.41
C TYR A 656 -5.09 -36.98 21.84
N ASN A 657 -4.91 -38.16 21.22
CA ASN A 657 -5.68 -39.38 21.52
C ASN A 657 -5.04 -40.30 22.57
N GLN A 658 -3.90 -39.94 23.18
CA GLN A 658 -3.27 -40.75 24.25
C GLN A 658 -3.24 -40.07 25.63
N LYS A 659 -3.80 -38.85 25.77
CA LYS A 659 -3.96 -38.15 27.06
C LYS A 659 -5.36 -37.58 27.29
N ARG A 660 -6.39 -38.25 26.74
CA ARG A 660 -7.79 -38.07 27.18
C ARG A 660 -8.36 -39.38 27.67
#